data_AF-A0A352NBW8-F1
#
_entry.id   AF-A0A352NBW8-F1
#
_cell.length_a   1.000
_cell.length_b   1.000
_cell.length_c   1.000
_cell.angle_alpha   90.00
_cell.angle_beta   90.00
_cell.angle_gamma   90.00
#
_symmetry.space_group_name_H-M   'P 1'
#
loop_
_entity.id
_entity.type
_entity.pdbx_description
1 polymer ?
#
loop_
_entity_poly.entity_id
_entity_poly.type
_entity_poly.pdbx_seq_one_letter_code
_entity_poly.pdbx_strand_id
1 'polypeptide(L)'
;MTLSKKYLAPFFITAMILILLGIGRNVDAAVLSGRIDTTGAITGQAGATYYDTDSWKDMMDTYHHVRPNAASNRTVYFNVVRDVPGAPDIGGYNYANTGNTNNGVSIVEGKSLSINGNGRRLYLDTDTNYTTAGAGSGAGAGYIRGPFRVPNSGVSQFTVLEVKNAYIINNITGGIFQSVGRGGSEPTFVYQDVTVSNGAPTAGAQPIRNDNGRILFFGNNTFNIRQNNNMTTVGLTGADNQGEWIQGGKWVEVVSGTTTLNQNWGWDQPFYTYNNNAHTLKVADNARLVWNLNDTYCMYYDDGNSGPMVWDIGDNASFDIKGTENTAARNNGGWFLAVANNSWTLNIGNNGRLAVTTGGGNINLNGFVGTGVVRWNIGQNASLLLNNLKTTASLVAGSPGVGSGMMLNDSKVVTLNTAGGSVFDYTVNANNNFPITITGRGLRTHTSTTAARFDTAKLDLVAPNRNNLGTRDVWYRQNTGRITGLGAITDSALTPNNYSRVDLVNMNNARYISWYQPIGLWLDAGQSSMTRTFNISLNPNDANGTPANGSWSNLINGNAAQRLVLGDDRGQAPNFHLTVTMMENNFSDRLSYYWSDPANKENTAEFRKGIALPIVSVTSDAKLPSYISMANAGQNYTVNVPSSAGIRIRAKNTLLSQTGTRAGIFKYTLAHGPA
;
A
#
# COMPACT_ATOMS: atom_id res chain seq x y z
N MET A 1 -34.82 -42.32 69.13
CA MET A 1 -33.89 -41.20 68.86
C MET A 1 -34.72 -39.92 68.82
N THR A 2 -34.71 -39.14 69.90
CA THR A 2 -35.47 -37.88 70.04
C THR A 2 -34.63 -36.74 69.46
N LEU A 3 -34.99 -36.24 68.28
CA LEU A 3 -34.34 -35.07 67.70
C LEU A 3 -34.71 -33.82 68.51
N SER A 4 -33.70 -33.22 69.12
CA SER A 4 -33.81 -31.98 69.92
C SER A 4 -34.29 -30.81 69.04
N LYS A 5 -35.36 -30.13 69.49
CA LYS A 5 -35.90 -28.91 68.87
C LYS A 5 -34.88 -27.77 68.72
N LYS A 6 -33.74 -27.82 69.43
CA LYS A 6 -32.68 -26.80 69.34
C LYS A 6 -31.86 -26.85 68.04
N TYR A 7 -31.97 -27.92 67.24
CA TYR A 7 -31.21 -28.06 65.98
C TYR A 7 -32.08 -27.98 64.72
N LEU A 8 -33.41 -27.91 64.83
CA LEU A 8 -34.27 -27.75 63.66
C LEU A 8 -34.11 -26.37 63.00
N ALA A 9 -34.11 -25.29 63.79
CA ALA A 9 -34.07 -23.93 63.25
C ALA A 9 -32.76 -23.60 62.47
N PRO A 10 -31.55 -23.94 62.98
CA PRO A 10 -30.31 -23.75 62.21
C PRO A 10 -30.27 -24.62 60.95
N PHE A 11 -30.79 -25.85 61.00
CA PHE A 11 -30.81 -26.76 59.86
C PHE A 11 -31.73 -26.26 58.74
N PHE A 12 -32.92 -25.76 59.08
CA PHE A 12 -33.82 -25.15 58.10
C PHE A 12 -33.29 -23.83 57.53
N ILE A 13 -32.66 -22.98 58.35
CA ILE A 13 -32.06 -21.73 57.86
C ILE A 13 -30.86 -22.02 56.96
N THR A 14 -30.02 -23.00 57.29
CA THR A 14 -28.86 -23.39 56.45
C THR A 14 -29.32 -24.05 55.15
N ALA A 15 -30.35 -24.89 55.18
CA ALA A 15 -30.97 -25.46 53.99
C ALA A 15 -31.65 -24.39 53.12
N MET A 16 -32.30 -23.38 53.73
CA MET A 16 -32.93 -22.29 53.00
C MET A 16 -31.90 -21.32 52.42
N ILE A 17 -30.77 -21.08 53.10
CA ILE A 17 -29.62 -20.32 52.57
C ILE A 17 -28.91 -21.11 51.46
N LEU A 18 -28.79 -22.44 51.56
CA LEU A 18 -28.27 -23.30 50.49
C LEU A 18 -29.21 -23.37 49.28
N ILE A 19 -30.52 -23.32 49.50
CA ILE A 19 -31.53 -23.22 48.43
C ILE A 19 -31.51 -21.80 47.83
N LEU A 20 -31.37 -20.72 48.63
CA LEU A 20 -31.24 -19.35 48.14
C LEU A 20 -29.90 -19.08 47.42
N LEU A 21 -28.82 -19.73 47.84
CA LEU A 21 -27.52 -19.73 47.16
C LEU A 21 -27.50 -20.67 45.94
N GLY A 22 -28.29 -21.76 45.97
CA GLY A 22 -28.47 -22.72 44.88
C GLY A 22 -29.47 -22.29 43.80
N ILE A 23 -30.38 -21.36 44.11
CA ILE A 23 -31.26 -20.65 43.16
C ILE A 23 -30.51 -19.47 42.48
N GLY A 24 -29.26 -19.23 42.89
CA GLY A 24 -28.32 -18.37 42.17
C GLY A 24 -28.00 -18.88 40.77
N ARG A 25 -28.83 -18.48 39.80
CA ARG A 25 -28.64 -18.52 38.34
C ARG A 25 -28.90 -19.85 37.63
N ASN A 26 -30.17 -20.27 37.62
CA ASN A 26 -30.81 -20.77 36.40
C ASN A 26 -31.95 -19.80 36.09
N VAL A 27 -31.64 -18.66 35.50
CA VAL A 27 -32.67 -17.74 34.99
C VAL A 27 -33.01 -18.24 33.60
N ASP A 28 -34.22 -18.78 33.44
CA ASP A 28 -34.79 -19.01 32.11
C ASP A 28 -34.74 -17.69 31.35
N ALA A 29 -34.05 -17.68 30.22
CA ALA A 29 -33.78 -16.46 29.48
C ALA A 29 -35.07 -15.78 28.99
N ALA A 30 -35.05 -14.44 29.02
CA ALA A 30 -36.24 -13.62 28.83
C ALA A 30 -36.14 -12.81 27.53
N VAL A 31 -37.23 -12.79 26.75
CA VAL A 31 -37.38 -11.84 25.64
C VAL A 31 -37.33 -10.43 26.21
N LEU A 32 -36.35 -9.63 25.77
CA LEU A 32 -36.10 -8.30 26.31
C LEU A 32 -37.27 -7.35 26.01
N SER A 33 -37.52 -6.43 26.95
CA SER A 33 -38.51 -5.38 26.77
C SER A 33 -37.95 -4.26 25.89
N GLY A 34 -38.65 -3.94 24.79
CA GLY A 34 -38.22 -2.91 23.85
C GLY A 34 -38.40 -1.48 24.35
N ARG A 35 -37.52 -0.58 23.94
CA ARG A 35 -37.54 0.87 24.16
C ARG A 35 -37.59 1.62 22.84
N ILE A 36 -38.26 2.76 22.80
CA ILE A 36 -38.33 3.60 21.60
C ILE A 36 -37.16 4.58 21.60
N ASP A 37 -36.34 4.54 20.54
CA ASP A 37 -35.33 5.56 20.30
C ASP A 37 -36.00 6.79 19.66
N THR A 38 -36.34 7.79 20.48
CA THR A 38 -37.07 8.98 20.02
C THR A 38 -36.25 9.89 19.12
N THR A 39 -34.92 9.78 19.14
CA THR A 39 -34.00 10.70 18.42
C THR A 39 -33.20 10.01 17.32
N GLY A 40 -33.12 8.68 17.35
CA GLY A 40 -32.23 7.89 16.51
C GLY A 40 -30.78 7.84 17.01
N ALA A 41 -30.49 8.29 18.23
CA ALA A 41 -29.12 8.36 18.75
C ALA A 41 -28.48 6.98 18.97
N ILE A 42 -29.28 5.93 19.18
CA ILE A 42 -28.83 4.55 19.42
C ILE A 42 -28.94 3.73 18.14
N THR A 43 -30.09 3.82 17.47
CA THR A 43 -30.41 2.98 16.30
C THR A 43 -29.98 3.60 14.97
N GLY A 44 -29.75 4.92 14.94
CA GLY A 44 -29.64 5.71 13.71
C GLY A 44 -31.00 6.08 13.10
N GLN A 45 -32.11 5.65 13.71
CA GLN A 45 -33.47 5.82 13.18
C GLN A 45 -34.46 6.21 14.29
N ALA A 46 -34.95 7.45 14.23
CA ALA A 46 -35.96 7.94 15.16
C ALA A 46 -37.26 7.12 15.06
N GLY A 47 -37.82 6.78 16.22
CA GLY A 47 -39.00 5.93 16.37
C GLY A 47 -38.71 4.42 16.36
N ALA A 48 -37.49 3.98 16.06
CA ALA A 48 -37.14 2.57 16.08
C ALA A 48 -37.15 2.00 17.49
N THR A 49 -37.52 0.72 17.62
CA THR A 49 -37.42 -0.01 18.89
C THR A 49 -36.04 -0.66 19.02
N TYR A 50 -35.41 -0.49 20.19
CA TYR A 50 -34.16 -1.14 20.57
C TYR A 50 -34.29 -1.89 21.90
N TYR A 51 -33.35 -2.79 22.17
CA TYR A 51 -33.34 -3.67 23.34
C TYR A 51 -31.99 -3.55 24.05
N ASP A 52 -32.01 -3.14 25.32
CA ASP A 52 -30.82 -3.08 26.17
C ASP A 52 -30.42 -4.49 26.61
N THR A 53 -29.14 -4.83 26.50
CA THR A 53 -28.65 -6.21 26.75
C THR A 53 -27.24 -6.23 27.33
N ASP A 54 -26.96 -7.28 28.11
CA ASP A 54 -25.62 -7.64 28.62
C ASP A 54 -25.34 -9.16 28.55
N SER A 55 -26.12 -9.91 27.74
CA SER A 55 -26.07 -11.37 27.64
C SER A 55 -26.32 -11.87 26.22
N TRP A 56 -25.55 -12.86 25.76
CA TRP A 56 -25.76 -13.50 24.45
C TRP A 56 -27.12 -14.19 24.35
N LYS A 57 -27.54 -14.88 25.40
CA LYS A 57 -28.78 -15.65 25.41
C LYS A 57 -29.99 -14.73 25.23
N ASP A 58 -30.00 -13.59 25.91
CA ASP A 58 -31.08 -12.60 25.80
C ASP A 58 -31.14 -11.99 24.39
N MET A 59 -29.99 -11.70 23.77
CA MET A 59 -29.96 -11.24 22.37
C MET A 59 -30.54 -12.28 21.41
N MET A 60 -30.10 -13.54 21.55
CA MET A 60 -30.55 -14.62 20.68
C MET A 60 -32.05 -14.90 20.83
N ASP A 61 -32.54 -15.00 22.06
CA ASP A 61 -33.97 -15.22 22.34
C ASP A 61 -34.82 -14.04 21.89
N THR A 62 -34.37 -12.81 22.13
CA THR A 62 -35.07 -11.61 21.67
C THR A 62 -35.12 -11.60 20.15
N TYR A 63 -34.00 -11.83 19.46
CA TYR A 63 -33.99 -11.92 18.00
C TYR A 63 -34.93 -13.01 17.51
N HIS A 64 -35.01 -14.17 18.15
CA HIS A 64 -35.91 -15.25 17.74
C HIS A 64 -37.39 -14.83 17.80
N HIS A 65 -37.81 -14.20 18.90
CA HIS A 65 -39.24 -14.00 19.19
C HIS A 65 -39.82 -12.66 18.74
N VAL A 66 -39.02 -11.58 18.68
CA VAL A 66 -39.58 -10.25 18.37
C VAL A 66 -39.79 -10.05 16.88
N ARG A 67 -40.83 -9.30 16.52
CA ARG A 67 -41.04 -8.80 15.16
C ARG A 67 -40.76 -7.29 15.14
N PRO A 68 -39.72 -6.81 14.42
CA PRO A 68 -39.47 -5.39 14.29
C PRO A 68 -40.68 -4.65 13.76
N ASN A 69 -40.96 -3.48 14.33
CA ASN A 69 -42.02 -2.62 13.83
C ASN A 69 -41.59 -1.91 12.53
N ALA A 70 -42.52 -1.18 11.90
CA ALA A 70 -42.24 -0.45 10.65
C ALA A 70 -41.14 0.61 10.83
N ALA A 71 -41.11 1.29 11.98
CA ALA A 71 -40.12 2.32 12.29
C ALA A 71 -38.71 1.76 12.52
N SER A 72 -38.56 0.46 12.80
CA SER A 72 -37.28 -0.24 12.88
C SER A 72 -36.83 -0.80 11.52
N ASN A 73 -37.58 -0.57 10.43
CA ASN A 73 -37.26 -1.03 9.08
C ASN A 73 -36.80 -2.50 9.02
N ARG A 74 -37.58 -3.40 9.64
CA ARG A 74 -37.28 -4.84 9.73
C ARG A 74 -35.99 -5.22 10.47
N THR A 75 -35.39 -4.30 11.23
CA THR A 75 -34.16 -4.53 12.00
C THR A 75 -34.44 -4.71 13.49
N VAL A 76 -33.84 -5.73 14.10
CA VAL A 76 -33.75 -5.84 15.57
C VAL A 76 -32.51 -5.07 16.04
N TYR A 77 -32.70 -4.03 16.85
CA TYR A 77 -31.61 -3.22 17.38
C TYR A 77 -31.26 -3.62 18.81
N PHE A 78 -30.02 -4.03 19.06
CA PHE A 78 -29.48 -4.24 20.40
C PHE A 78 -28.59 -3.07 20.81
N ASN A 79 -28.73 -2.64 22.06
CA ASN A 79 -27.87 -1.67 22.70
C ASN A 79 -27.15 -2.34 23.88
N VAL A 80 -25.83 -2.43 23.79
CA VAL A 80 -25.04 -3.12 24.80
C VAL A 80 -24.78 -2.17 25.97
N VAL A 81 -25.31 -2.52 27.14
CA VAL A 81 -25.23 -1.66 28.33
C VAL A 81 -24.07 -2.01 29.25
N ARG A 82 -23.55 -3.25 29.16
CA ARG A 82 -22.36 -3.75 29.85
C ARG A 82 -21.61 -4.74 28.96
N ASP A 83 -20.35 -5.03 29.33
CA ASP A 83 -19.58 -6.08 28.66
C ASP A 83 -20.36 -7.41 28.70
N VAL A 84 -20.47 -8.08 27.54
CA VAL A 84 -21.26 -9.31 27.33
C VAL A 84 -20.32 -10.50 27.46
N PRO A 85 -20.41 -11.30 28.54
CA PRO A 85 -19.49 -12.39 28.79
C PRO A 85 -19.67 -13.55 27.80
N GLY A 86 -18.68 -14.44 27.74
CA GLY A 86 -18.81 -15.71 27.05
C GLY A 86 -19.99 -16.53 27.58
N ALA A 87 -20.58 -17.38 26.75
CA ALA A 87 -21.75 -18.17 27.11
C ALA A 87 -21.71 -19.57 26.47
N PRO A 88 -22.19 -20.63 27.16
CA PRO A 88 -22.28 -21.96 26.55
C PRO A 88 -23.22 -21.99 25.34
N ASP A 89 -24.17 -21.06 25.26
CA ASP A 89 -25.15 -20.94 24.18
C ASP A 89 -24.53 -20.53 22.83
N ILE A 90 -23.32 -19.97 22.82
CA ILE A 90 -22.61 -19.68 21.57
C ILE A 90 -21.75 -20.87 21.08
N GLY A 91 -21.67 -21.95 21.87
CA GLY A 91 -20.98 -23.20 21.56
C GLY A 91 -21.83 -24.22 20.77
N GLY A 92 -21.17 -25.21 20.17
CA GLY A 92 -21.85 -26.31 19.46
C GLY A 92 -20.91 -27.32 18.78
N TYR A 93 -21.44 -28.50 18.45
CA TYR A 93 -20.78 -29.60 17.73
C TYR A 93 -21.65 -30.06 16.54
N ASN A 94 -21.01 -30.57 15.47
CA ASN A 94 -21.62 -31.15 14.25
C ASN A 94 -22.32 -30.16 13.28
N TYR A 95 -21.55 -29.52 12.38
CA TYR A 95 -22.11 -28.87 11.18
C TYR A 95 -21.87 -29.71 9.90
N ALA A 96 -21.62 -31.02 10.04
CA ALA A 96 -21.25 -31.88 8.91
C ALA A 96 -22.46 -32.41 8.10
N ASN A 97 -23.69 -32.13 8.49
CA ASN A 97 -24.86 -32.54 7.72
C ASN A 97 -26.09 -31.71 8.10
N THR A 98 -27.09 -31.68 7.22
CA THR A 98 -28.34 -30.89 7.25
C THR A 98 -29.23 -31.01 8.50
N GLY A 99 -28.77 -31.66 9.58
CA GLY A 99 -29.39 -31.69 10.90
C GLY A 99 -28.74 -30.64 11.82
N ASN A 100 -29.41 -29.52 12.02
CA ASN A 100 -28.94 -28.41 12.86
C ASN A 100 -29.16 -28.75 14.35
N THR A 101 -28.11 -29.10 15.10
CA THR A 101 -28.18 -29.33 16.56
C THR A 101 -27.30 -28.36 17.36
N ASN A 102 -27.08 -27.13 16.87
CA ASN A 102 -26.23 -26.13 17.54
C ASN A 102 -27.03 -25.04 18.28
N ASN A 103 -26.43 -24.46 19.33
CA ASN A 103 -27.08 -23.57 20.31
C ASN A 103 -27.27 -22.09 19.86
N GLY A 104 -26.91 -21.71 18.63
CA GLY A 104 -27.08 -20.33 18.12
C GLY A 104 -28.46 -20.07 17.52
N VAL A 105 -28.81 -18.79 17.27
CA VAL A 105 -30.09 -18.42 16.61
C VAL A 105 -29.95 -18.33 15.09
N SER A 106 -30.95 -18.87 14.39
CA SER A 106 -31.01 -18.83 12.93
C SER A 106 -31.57 -17.48 12.44
N ILE A 107 -30.89 -16.88 11.45
CA ILE A 107 -31.30 -15.63 10.81
C ILE A 107 -32.47 -15.89 9.85
N VAL A 108 -33.46 -15.01 9.92
CA VAL A 108 -34.67 -15.08 9.11
C VAL A 108 -34.56 -14.10 7.95
N GLU A 109 -34.93 -14.54 6.75
CA GLU A 109 -34.92 -13.68 5.56
C GLU A 109 -35.76 -12.42 5.75
N GLY A 110 -35.18 -11.28 5.35
CA GLY A 110 -35.77 -9.95 5.47
C GLY A 110 -35.79 -9.40 6.90
N LYS A 111 -35.23 -10.10 7.89
CA LYS A 111 -35.13 -9.67 9.29
C LYS A 111 -33.69 -9.38 9.68
N SER A 112 -33.33 -8.10 9.58
CA SER A 112 -31.99 -7.59 9.87
C SER A 112 -31.71 -7.48 11.37
N LEU A 113 -30.44 -7.30 11.71
CA LEU A 113 -29.91 -7.19 13.07
C LEU A 113 -28.87 -6.07 13.12
N SER A 114 -28.90 -5.23 14.16
CA SER A 114 -27.84 -4.27 14.46
C SER A 114 -27.49 -4.31 15.94
N ILE A 115 -26.22 -4.53 16.25
CA ILE A 115 -25.67 -4.55 17.61
C ILE A 115 -24.83 -3.30 17.79
N ASN A 116 -25.34 -2.33 18.55
CA ASN A 116 -24.53 -1.23 19.04
C ASN A 116 -23.77 -1.66 20.29
N GLY A 117 -22.47 -1.91 20.14
CA GLY A 117 -21.57 -2.28 21.22
C GLY A 117 -21.36 -1.17 22.24
N ASN A 118 -21.63 0.09 21.91
CA ASN A 118 -21.52 1.24 22.82
C ASN A 118 -20.16 1.31 23.57
N GLY A 119 -19.07 0.96 22.89
CA GLY A 119 -17.71 0.90 23.43
C GLY A 119 -17.46 -0.26 24.40
N ARG A 120 -18.36 -1.24 24.49
CA ARG A 120 -18.27 -2.41 25.38
C ARG A 120 -17.58 -3.60 24.72
N ARG A 121 -17.19 -4.56 25.57
CA ARG A 121 -16.60 -5.83 25.14
C ARG A 121 -17.66 -6.90 24.90
N LEU A 122 -17.51 -7.63 23.80
CA LEU A 122 -18.31 -8.79 23.42
C LEU A 122 -17.38 -10.00 23.35
N TYR A 123 -17.57 -10.95 24.26
CA TYR A 123 -16.72 -12.13 24.33
C TYR A 123 -17.37 -13.31 23.61
N LEU A 124 -16.76 -13.73 22.51
CA LEU A 124 -17.18 -14.88 21.71
C LEU A 124 -16.37 -16.12 22.13
N ASP A 125 -16.72 -16.68 23.29
CA ASP A 125 -16.18 -17.93 23.84
C ASP A 125 -17.25 -18.64 24.69
N THR A 126 -17.14 -19.96 24.85
CA THR A 126 -17.89 -20.69 25.88
C THR A 126 -17.26 -20.57 27.27
N ASP A 127 -15.98 -20.18 27.37
CA ASP A 127 -15.31 -19.87 28.64
C ASP A 127 -15.52 -18.40 29.06
N THR A 128 -16.04 -18.19 30.27
CA THR A 128 -16.25 -16.86 30.89
C THR A 128 -14.99 -16.28 31.55
N ASN A 129 -13.93 -17.08 31.70
CA ASN A 129 -12.68 -16.67 32.36
C ASN A 129 -11.56 -16.30 31.37
N TYR A 130 -11.73 -16.62 30.08
CA TYR A 130 -10.89 -16.18 28.98
C TYR A 130 -9.40 -16.60 29.05
N THR A 131 -9.06 -17.54 29.94
CA THR A 131 -7.67 -18.01 30.14
C THR A 131 -7.36 -19.28 29.36
N THR A 132 -8.38 -20.05 29.00
CA THR A 132 -8.25 -21.31 28.26
C THR A 132 -9.29 -21.29 27.15
N ALA A 133 -8.91 -21.66 25.94
CA ALA A 133 -9.88 -21.75 24.86
C ALA A 133 -10.97 -22.76 25.26
N GLY A 134 -12.24 -22.35 25.27
CA GLY A 134 -13.35 -23.21 25.68
C GLY A 134 -13.40 -24.52 24.88
N ALA A 135 -14.01 -25.58 25.41
CA ALA A 135 -14.07 -26.88 24.76
C ALA A 135 -14.61 -26.78 23.31
N GLY A 136 -13.77 -27.13 22.32
CA GLY A 136 -14.07 -27.09 20.88
C GLY A 136 -13.88 -25.73 20.19
N SER A 137 -13.08 -24.85 20.78
CA SER A 137 -12.55 -23.60 20.21
C SER A 137 -11.63 -23.76 18.98
N GLY A 138 -11.40 -24.99 18.50
CA GLY A 138 -10.60 -25.26 17.31
C GLY A 138 -11.37 -25.99 16.20
N ALA A 139 -11.26 -25.50 14.97
CA ALA A 139 -11.93 -26.03 13.77
C ALA A 139 -11.22 -27.21 13.10
N GLY A 140 -10.48 -28.04 13.84
CA GLY A 140 -9.78 -29.21 13.28
C GLY A 140 -10.66 -30.28 12.61
N ALA A 141 -11.98 -30.10 12.49
CA ALA A 141 -12.87 -30.98 11.72
C ALA A 141 -14.20 -30.32 11.26
N GLY A 142 -14.21 -29.03 10.90
CA GLY A 142 -15.45 -28.38 10.39
C GLY A 142 -16.46 -28.01 11.48
N TYR A 143 -16.00 -27.78 12.71
CA TYR A 143 -16.82 -27.27 13.80
C TYR A 143 -17.08 -25.77 13.61
N ILE A 144 -18.36 -25.39 13.55
CA ILE A 144 -18.85 -24.05 13.16
C ILE A 144 -19.62 -23.46 14.34
N ARG A 145 -19.21 -22.26 14.81
CA ARG A 145 -19.72 -21.64 16.06
C ARG A 145 -20.00 -20.15 15.88
N GLY A 146 -21.06 -19.67 16.50
CA GLY A 146 -21.48 -18.27 16.44
C GLY A 146 -22.90 -18.05 16.98
N PRO A 147 -23.19 -16.86 17.55
CA PRO A 147 -24.51 -16.53 18.09
C PRO A 147 -25.57 -16.39 17.00
N PHE A 148 -25.22 -15.80 15.84
CA PHE A 148 -26.16 -15.51 14.76
C PHE A 148 -25.76 -16.22 13.47
N ARG A 149 -26.62 -17.16 13.04
CA ARG A 149 -26.30 -18.10 11.96
C ARG A 149 -27.25 -17.95 10.78
N VAL A 150 -26.69 -17.71 9.61
CA VAL A 150 -27.44 -17.63 8.37
C VAL A 150 -27.67 -19.05 7.85
N PRO A 151 -28.94 -19.45 7.58
CA PRO A 151 -29.25 -20.69 6.90
C PRO A 151 -28.48 -20.84 5.59
N ASN A 152 -28.14 -22.08 5.20
CA ASN A 152 -27.41 -22.35 3.96
C ASN A 152 -28.12 -21.81 2.70
N SER A 153 -29.46 -21.70 2.71
CA SER A 153 -30.25 -21.15 1.61
C SER A 153 -31.36 -20.22 2.10
N GLY A 154 -31.82 -19.34 1.21
CA GLY A 154 -33.04 -18.54 1.41
C GLY A 154 -32.83 -17.16 2.05
N VAL A 155 -31.60 -16.78 2.44
CA VAL A 155 -31.30 -15.43 2.94
C VAL A 155 -30.61 -14.60 1.86
N SER A 156 -31.17 -13.44 1.52
CA SER A 156 -30.66 -12.55 0.49
C SER A 156 -29.73 -11.46 1.04
N GLN A 157 -29.09 -10.73 0.12
CA GLN A 157 -28.25 -9.56 0.41
C GLN A 157 -28.98 -8.40 1.09
N PHE A 158 -30.31 -8.39 1.09
CA PHE A 158 -31.11 -7.37 1.77
C PHE A 158 -31.23 -7.62 3.28
N THR A 159 -30.90 -8.82 3.75
CA THR A 159 -30.79 -9.13 5.18
C THR A 159 -29.42 -8.70 5.68
N VAL A 160 -29.40 -7.66 6.52
CA VAL A 160 -28.18 -7.01 7.00
C VAL A 160 -27.94 -7.39 8.47
N LEU A 161 -26.75 -7.89 8.78
CA LEU A 161 -26.28 -8.14 10.14
C LEU A 161 -25.12 -7.19 10.45
N GLU A 162 -25.34 -6.28 11.38
CA GLU A 162 -24.42 -5.20 11.71
C GLU A 162 -23.93 -5.30 13.15
N VAL A 163 -22.64 -5.07 13.37
CA VAL A 163 -22.06 -4.76 14.67
C VAL A 163 -21.27 -3.46 14.58
N LYS A 164 -21.49 -2.55 15.53
CA LYS A 164 -20.84 -1.24 15.56
C LYS A 164 -20.33 -0.84 16.93
N ASN A 165 -19.27 -0.03 16.97
CA ASN A 165 -18.69 0.57 18.19
C ASN A 165 -18.45 -0.48 19.30
N ALA A 166 -17.71 -1.55 18.98
CA ALA A 166 -17.56 -2.72 19.85
C ALA A 166 -16.10 -3.21 19.92
N TYR A 167 -15.73 -3.77 21.07
CA TYR A 167 -14.51 -4.56 21.23
C TYR A 167 -14.87 -6.04 21.26
N ILE A 168 -14.50 -6.82 20.26
CA ILE A 168 -14.84 -8.24 20.15
C ILE A 168 -13.62 -9.08 20.53
N ILE A 169 -13.77 -9.96 21.51
CA ILE A 169 -12.76 -10.96 21.86
C ILE A 169 -13.22 -12.30 21.28
N ASN A 170 -12.52 -12.83 20.28
CA ASN A 170 -12.95 -13.98 19.49
C ASN A 170 -12.10 -15.24 19.75
N ASN A 171 -12.72 -16.31 20.26
CA ASN A 171 -12.09 -17.62 20.47
C ASN A 171 -12.85 -18.75 19.75
N ILE A 172 -13.65 -18.40 18.75
CA ILE A 172 -14.46 -19.32 17.95
C ILE A 172 -14.17 -19.16 16.46
N THR A 173 -14.50 -20.20 15.70
CA THR A 173 -14.45 -20.18 14.24
C THR A 173 -15.81 -19.84 13.65
N GLY A 174 -15.91 -18.65 13.04
CA GLY A 174 -17.14 -18.17 12.40
C GLY A 174 -17.51 -16.74 12.75
N GLY A 175 -16.98 -16.20 13.85
CA GLY A 175 -17.26 -14.84 14.28
C GLY A 175 -18.66 -14.63 14.87
N ILE A 176 -19.04 -13.35 15.03
CA ILE A 176 -20.34 -12.95 15.56
C ILE A 176 -21.50 -13.28 14.61
N PHE A 177 -21.24 -13.17 13.29
CA PHE A 177 -22.17 -13.50 12.22
C PHE A 177 -21.56 -14.55 11.32
N GLN A 178 -22.36 -15.54 10.94
CA GLN A 178 -21.86 -16.67 10.19
C GLN A 178 -22.78 -17.06 9.04
N SER A 179 -22.22 -17.18 7.83
CA SER A 179 -22.90 -17.70 6.64
C SER A 179 -22.02 -18.73 5.95
N VAL A 180 -22.50 -19.98 5.88
CA VAL A 180 -21.72 -21.14 5.41
C VAL A 180 -22.49 -21.95 4.39
N GLY A 181 -21.77 -22.38 3.36
CA GLY A 181 -22.18 -23.43 2.44
C GLY A 181 -22.57 -22.92 1.06
N ARG A 182 -22.94 -23.88 0.20
CA ARG A 182 -23.23 -23.69 -1.23
C ARG A 182 -24.70 -23.42 -1.55
N GLY A 183 -25.56 -23.31 -0.54
CA GLY A 183 -27.02 -23.21 -0.72
C GLY A 183 -27.51 -21.85 -1.23
N GLY A 184 -26.61 -20.90 -1.47
CA GLY A 184 -26.90 -19.64 -2.15
C GLY A 184 -27.43 -18.50 -1.26
N SER A 185 -27.32 -18.62 0.08
CA SER A 185 -27.56 -17.45 0.95
C SER A 185 -26.47 -16.38 0.76
N GLU A 186 -26.87 -15.13 0.59
CA GLU A 186 -25.97 -14.00 0.28
C GLU A 186 -26.12 -12.82 1.25
N PRO A 187 -26.09 -13.02 2.58
CA PRO A 187 -26.35 -11.94 3.56
C PRO A 187 -25.29 -10.83 3.50
N THR A 188 -25.66 -9.64 3.97
CA THR A 188 -24.70 -8.52 4.12
C THR A 188 -24.26 -8.41 5.58
N PHE A 189 -22.97 -8.58 5.84
CA PHE A 189 -22.36 -8.34 7.15
C PHE A 189 -21.71 -6.96 7.19
N VAL A 190 -21.97 -6.19 8.23
CA VAL A 190 -21.45 -4.84 8.42
C VAL A 190 -20.67 -4.77 9.73
N TYR A 191 -19.45 -4.27 9.64
CA TYR A 191 -18.59 -3.98 10.78
C TYR A 191 -18.26 -2.49 10.75
N GLN A 192 -18.62 -1.77 11.82
CA GLN A 192 -18.37 -0.33 11.92
C GLN A 192 -17.67 0.04 13.21
N ASP A 193 -16.52 0.69 13.13
CA ASP A 193 -15.77 1.15 14.32
C ASP A 193 -15.52 0.01 15.33
N VAL A 194 -15.17 -1.19 14.85
CA VAL A 194 -14.93 -2.35 15.71
C VAL A 194 -13.44 -2.63 15.91
N THR A 195 -13.09 -3.14 17.09
CA THR A 195 -11.79 -3.77 17.32
C THR A 195 -12.00 -5.23 17.67
N VAL A 196 -11.42 -6.14 16.89
CA VAL A 196 -11.46 -7.58 17.14
C VAL A 196 -10.08 -8.06 17.53
N SER A 197 -9.99 -8.92 18.54
CA SER A 197 -8.76 -9.64 18.88
C SER A 197 -9.08 -11.08 19.25
N ASN A 198 -8.18 -12.00 18.94
CA ASN A 198 -8.28 -13.33 19.53
C ASN A 198 -8.05 -13.27 21.04
N GLY A 199 -8.77 -14.08 21.80
CA GLY A 199 -8.65 -14.13 23.26
C GLY A 199 -7.51 -15.04 23.70
N ALA A 200 -7.62 -16.33 23.38
CA ALA A 200 -6.66 -17.36 23.74
C ALA A 200 -5.58 -17.52 22.65
N PRO A 201 -4.34 -17.87 23.03
CA PRO A 201 -3.33 -18.32 22.07
C PRO A 201 -3.78 -19.59 21.34
N THR A 202 -3.40 -19.72 20.07
CA THR A 202 -3.43 -20.94 19.24
C THR A 202 -4.80 -21.52 18.90
N ALA A 203 -5.91 -20.87 19.27
CA ALA A 203 -7.25 -21.37 19.01
C ALA A 203 -8.21 -20.28 18.49
N GLY A 204 -9.04 -20.64 17.52
CA GLY A 204 -10.31 -19.97 17.20
C GLY A 204 -10.24 -18.46 16.97
N ALA A 205 -9.26 -17.96 16.22
CA ALA A 205 -9.08 -16.53 16.03
C ALA A 205 -9.87 -15.94 14.85
N GLN A 206 -10.45 -16.79 13.99
CA GLN A 206 -11.15 -16.39 12.77
C GLN A 206 -12.44 -15.58 13.04
N PRO A 207 -12.44 -14.26 12.77
CA PRO A 207 -13.52 -13.39 13.20
C PRO A 207 -14.66 -13.25 12.19
N ILE A 208 -14.49 -13.70 10.93
CA ILE A 208 -15.49 -13.53 9.88
C ILE A 208 -15.61 -14.79 9.02
N ARG A 209 -16.84 -15.24 8.80
CA ARG A 209 -17.18 -16.27 7.81
C ARG A 209 -18.43 -15.92 7.02
N ASN A 210 -18.26 -15.60 5.74
CA ASN A 210 -19.37 -15.35 4.83
C ASN A 210 -19.02 -15.87 3.43
N ASP A 211 -19.46 -17.08 3.10
CA ASP A 211 -19.07 -17.77 1.87
C ASP A 211 -19.53 -17.01 0.60
N ASN A 212 -20.78 -16.54 0.57
CA ASN A 212 -21.44 -16.04 -0.66
C ASN A 212 -22.01 -14.62 -0.59
N GLY A 213 -22.04 -14.00 0.59
CA GLY A 213 -22.61 -12.67 0.78
C GLY A 213 -21.60 -11.53 0.66
N ARG A 214 -21.95 -10.38 1.26
CA ARG A 214 -21.10 -9.18 1.31
C ARG A 214 -20.57 -8.96 2.72
N ILE A 215 -19.32 -8.51 2.83
CA ILE A 215 -18.71 -8.04 4.07
C ILE A 215 -18.31 -6.58 3.85
N LEU A 216 -18.89 -5.67 4.63
CA LEU A 216 -18.70 -4.24 4.50
C LEU A 216 -18.07 -3.67 5.78
N PHE A 217 -17.05 -2.83 5.59
CA PHE A 217 -16.37 -2.13 6.68
C PHE A 217 -16.61 -0.61 6.59
N PHE A 218 -17.06 -0.01 7.68
CA PHE A 218 -17.26 1.43 7.80
C PHE A 218 -16.46 1.99 8.99
N GLY A 219 -16.03 3.25 8.89
CA GLY A 219 -15.30 3.89 9.97
C GLY A 219 -13.92 3.24 10.21
N ASN A 220 -13.52 3.10 11.48
CA ASN A 220 -12.18 2.61 11.84
C ASN A 220 -12.24 1.21 12.45
N ASN A 221 -11.89 0.20 11.67
CA ASN A 221 -11.92 -1.20 12.10
C ASN A 221 -10.50 -1.73 12.32
N THR A 222 -10.29 -2.51 13.36
CA THR A 222 -9.01 -3.19 13.63
C THR A 222 -9.22 -4.65 13.95
N PHE A 223 -8.56 -5.55 13.23
CA PHE A 223 -8.57 -6.99 13.46
C PHE A 223 -7.19 -7.45 13.88
N ASN A 224 -7.07 -8.05 15.06
CA ASN A 224 -5.83 -8.57 15.63
C ASN A 224 -5.91 -10.09 15.71
N ILE A 225 -5.26 -10.77 14.78
CA ILE A 225 -5.32 -12.23 14.64
C ILE A 225 -3.91 -12.76 14.84
N ARG A 226 -3.57 -13.06 16.09
CA ARG A 226 -2.20 -13.26 16.55
C ARG A 226 -2.12 -14.56 17.31
N GLN A 227 -1.49 -15.57 16.72
CA GLN A 227 -1.49 -16.92 17.27
C GLN A 227 -1.03 -17.00 18.73
N ASN A 228 -0.08 -16.18 19.15
CA ASN A 228 0.38 -16.10 20.53
C ASN A 228 0.20 -14.70 21.13
N ASN A 229 -0.77 -13.93 20.62
CA ASN A 229 -1.01 -12.54 20.98
C ASN A 229 0.17 -11.58 20.68
N ASN A 230 1.18 -12.03 19.92
CA ASN A 230 2.35 -11.26 19.56
C ASN A 230 2.52 -11.19 18.02
N MET A 231 2.71 -9.98 17.50
CA MET A 231 2.94 -9.76 16.07
C MET A 231 4.35 -10.11 15.61
N THR A 232 5.34 -10.18 16.49
CA THR A 232 6.76 -10.30 16.09
C THR A 232 7.29 -11.73 16.12
N THR A 233 6.53 -12.70 16.61
CA THR A 233 6.96 -14.10 16.67
C THR A 233 6.99 -14.72 15.27
N VAL A 234 7.92 -15.63 15.03
CA VAL A 234 8.09 -16.34 13.74
C VAL A 234 8.26 -17.84 14.01
N GLY A 235 8.03 -18.67 12.99
CA GLY A 235 8.13 -20.13 13.14
C GLY A 235 6.92 -20.76 13.86
N LEU A 236 5.78 -20.07 13.90
CA LEU A 236 4.57 -20.50 14.58
C LEU A 236 3.87 -21.66 13.86
N THR A 237 3.43 -22.68 14.59
CA THR A 237 2.72 -23.84 13.99
C THR A 237 1.27 -23.91 14.46
N GLY A 238 0.53 -22.80 14.33
CA GLY A 238 -0.85 -22.69 14.81
C GLY A 238 -1.76 -23.76 14.24
N ALA A 239 -2.88 -23.96 14.90
CA ALA A 239 -3.89 -24.85 14.35
C ALA A 239 -4.34 -24.29 13.00
N ASP A 240 -4.30 -25.14 11.98
CA ASP A 240 -4.71 -24.85 10.61
C ASP A 240 -6.21 -24.50 10.55
N ASN A 241 -6.57 -23.58 9.66
CA ASN A 241 -7.93 -23.05 9.44
C ASN A 241 -8.58 -22.41 10.66
N GLN A 242 -7.81 -21.64 11.44
CA GLN A 242 -8.30 -20.94 12.63
C GLN A 242 -7.85 -19.49 12.75
N GLY A 243 -6.85 -19.10 11.96
CA GLY A 243 -6.16 -17.83 12.00
C GLY A 243 -6.46 -16.92 10.83
N GLU A 244 -7.46 -17.21 10.00
CA GLU A 244 -7.82 -16.36 8.86
C GLU A 244 -8.58 -15.12 9.30
N TRP A 245 -8.40 -14.03 8.56
CA TRP A 245 -9.23 -12.85 8.76
C TRP A 245 -10.64 -13.09 8.23
N ILE A 246 -10.73 -13.61 7.01
CA ILE A 246 -11.99 -13.90 6.35
C ILE A 246 -11.89 -15.29 5.73
N GLN A 247 -12.82 -16.17 6.12
CA GLN A 247 -13.16 -17.33 5.30
C GLN A 247 -14.39 -17.03 4.45
N GLY A 248 -14.38 -17.50 3.20
CA GLY A 248 -15.35 -17.08 2.19
C GLY A 248 -14.94 -15.75 1.57
N GLY A 249 -15.87 -14.81 1.48
CA GLY A 249 -15.58 -13.44 1.07
C GLY A 249 -15.80 -13.18 -0.42
N LYS A 250 -16.89 -13.69 -1.01
CA LYS A 250 -17.28 -13.35 -2.39
C LYS A 250 -17.20 -11.84 -2.69
N TRP A 251 -17.62 -11.01 -1.73
CA TRP A 251 -17.48 -9.56 -1.78
C TRP A 251 -17.04 -8.98 -0.44
N VAL A 252 -15.90 -8.29 -0.44
CA VAL A 252 -15.35 -7.58 0.72
C VAL A 252 -15.09 -6.14 0.33
N GLU A 253 -15.63 -5.19 1.09
CA GLU A 253 -15.52 -3.77 0.77
C GLU A 253 -15.21 -2.92 2.00
N VAL A 254 -14.11 -2.17 1.96
CA VAL A 254 -13.89 -1.05 2.87
C VAL A 254 -14.58 0.16 2.28
N VAL A 255 -15.74 0.51 2.84
CA VAL A 255 -16.63 1.55 2.30
C VAL A 255 -16.19 2.93 2.73
N SER A 256 -15.73 3.09 3.98
CA SER A 256 -15.24 4.36 4.50
C SER A 256 -14.22 4.16 5.62
N GLY A 257 -13.44 5.20 5.92
CA GLY A 257 -12.48 5.19 7.01
C GLY A 257 -11.30 4.25 6.74
N THR A 258 -10.84 3.54 7.77
CA THR A 258 -9.67 2.66 7.69
C THR A 258 -9.95 1.31 8.34
N THR A 259 -9.71 0.23 7.59
CA THR A 259 -9.69 -1.13 8.15
C THR A 259 -8.25 -1.61 8.24
N THR A 260 -7.84 -2.05 9.43
CA THR A 260 -6.50 -2.56 9.71
C THR A 260 -6.56 -4.03 10.10
N LEU A 261 -5.79 -4.89 9.44
CA LEU A 261 -5.52 -6.27 9.84
C LEU A 261 -4.10 -6.35 10.39
N ASN A 262 -3.96 -6.91 11.59
CA ASN A 262 -2.69 -7.29 12.19
C ASN A 262 -2.70 -8.81 12.35
N GLN A 263 -2.03 -9.52 11.43
CA GLN A 263 -2.06 -10.97 11.41
C GLN A 263 -0.68 -11.59 11.55
N ASN A 264 -0.61 -12.59 12.42
CA ASN A 264 0.52 -13.47 12.56
C ASN A 264 0.05 -14.87 12.94
N TRP A 265 0.06 -15.79 11.96
CA TRP A 265 -0.42 -17.16 12.09
C TRP A 265 0.21 -18.06 11.03
N GLY A 266 1.15 -18.91 11.44
CA GLY A 266 2.08 -19.54 10.50
C GLY A 266 1.46 -20.48 9.47
N TRP A 267 0.34 -21.14 9.79
CA TRP A 267 -0.36 -22.04 8.86
C TRP A 267 -1.53 -21.39 8.12
N ASP A 268 -1.89 -20.15 8.46
CA ASP A 268 -3.07 -19.50 7.89
C ASP A 268 -2.70 -18.24 7.09
N GLN A 269 -3.69 -17.77 6.34
CA GLN A 269 -3.64 -16.64 5.42
C GLN A 269 -4.71 -15.62 5.79
N PRO A 270 -4.60 -14.35 5.37
CA PRO A 270 -5.70 -13.38 5.51
C PRO A 270 -7.02 -13.87 4.91
N PHE A 271 -6.96 -14.41 3.69
CA PHE A 271 -8.14 -14.89 2.95
C PHE A 271 -8.07 -16.37 2.66
N TYR A 272 -9.11 -17.08 3.07
CA TYR A 272 -9.38 -18.44 2.61
C TYR A 272 -10.76 -18.50 1.96
N THR A 273 -10.79 -18.52 0.63
CA THR A 273 -12.01 -18.37 -0.14
C THR A 273 -12.44 -19.71 -0.71
N TYR A 274 -13.67 -20.12 -0.46
CA TYR A 274 -14.24 -21.37 -0.97
C TYR A 274 -15.76 -21.27 -1.05
N ASN A 275 -16.41 -22.23 -1.71
CA ASN A 275 -17.86 -22.29 -1.89
C ASN A 275 -18.50 -21.07 -2.59
N ASN A 276 -17.74 -20.31 -3.39
CA ASN A 276 -18.23 -19.19 -4.18
C ASN A 276 -17.77 -19.28 -5.65
N ASN A 277 -18.17 -18.30 -6.45
CA ASN A 277 -17.90 -18.26 -7.91
C ASN A 277 -17.19 -16.98 -8.37
N ALA A 278 -16.72 -16.16 -7.44
CA ALA A 278 -15.96 -14.94 -7.71
C ALA A 278 -15.47 -14.36 -6.38
N HIS A 279 -14.42 -13.56 -6.42
CA HIS A 279 -13.97 -12.79 -5.27
C HIS A 279 -13.71 -11.33 -5.66
N THR A 280 -14.27 -10.40 -4.91
CA THR A 280 -13.98 -8.97 -5.03
C THR A 280 -13.51 -8.41 -3.69
N LEU A 281 -12.30 -7.89 -3.66
CA LEU A 281 -11.81 -7.02 -2.60
C LEU A 281 -11.83 -5.58 -3.09
N LYS A 282 -12.65 -4.74 -2.49
CA LYS A 282 -12.80 -3.34 -2.85
C LYS A 282 -12.39 -2.41 -1.71
N VAL A 283 -11.63 -1.38 -2.04
CA VAL A 283 -11.39 -0.23 -1.16
C VAL A 283 -12.05 0.96 -1.85
N ALA A 284 -13.18 1.41 -1.33
CA ALA A 284 -13.93 2.51 -1.93
C ALA A 284 -13.13 3.82 -1.92
N ASP A 285 -13.58 4.79 -2.71
CA ASP A 285 -12.92 6.08 -2.85
C ASP A 285 -12.64 6.72 -1.48
N ASN A 286 -11.43 7.23 -1.29
CA ASN A 286 -10.93 7.84 -0.05
C ASN A 286 -10.81 6.89 1.16
N ALA A 287 -11.18 5.61 1.05
CA ALA A 287 -11.04 4.62 2.12
C ALA A 287 -9.64 4.00 2.15
N ARG A 288 -9.30 3.33 3.26
CA ARG A 288 -7.99 2.72 3.46
C ARG A 288 -8.07 1.30 4.00
N LEU A 289 -7.29 0.40 3.42
CA LEU A 289 -7.05 -0.94 3.94
C LEU A 289 -5.57 -1.09 4.28
N VAL A 290 -5.26 -1.59 5.47
CA VAL A 290 -3.88 -1.81 5.91
C VAL A 290 -3.75 -3.22 6.44
N TRP A 291 -2.81 -3.99 5.88
CA TRP A 291 -2.43 -5.30 6.38
C TRP A 291 -1.02 -5.26 6.92
N ASN A 292 -0.88 -5.45 8.23
CA ASN A 292 0.40 -5.70 8.88
C ASN A 292 0.53 -7.20 9.07
N LEU A 293 1.38 -7.84 8.26
CA LEU A 293 1.50 -9.30 8.22
C LEU A 293 2.89 -9.73 8.66
N ASN A 294 2.98 -10.81 9.43
CA ASN A 294 4.24 -11.47 9.77
C ASN A 294 3.97 -12.97 9.95
N ASP A 295 4.86 -13.84 9.48
CA ASP A 295 4.73 -15.31 9.58
C ASP A 295 3.32 -15.82 9.20
N THR A 296 2.95 -15.66 7.93
CA THR A 296 1.71 -16.21 7.35
C THR A 296 2.04 -17.26 6.30
N TYR A 297 1.12 -18.20 6.05
CA TYR A 297 1.36 -19.29 5.11
C TYR A 297 1.43 -18.81 3.66
N CYS A 298 0.38 -18.14 3.21
CA CYS A 298 0.27 -17.38 1.96
C CYS A 298 -0.50 -16.07 2.23
N MET A 299 -0.87 -15.31 1.19
CA MET A 299 -1.81 -14.18 1.36
C MET A 299 -3.24 -14.55 1.00
N TYR A 300 -3.40 -15.54 0.12
CA TYR A 300 -4.69 -15.90 -0.42
C TYR A 300 -4.71 -17.39 -0.79
N TYR A 301 -5.66 -18.11 -0.23
CA TYR A 301 -5.93 -19.51 -0.52
C TYR A 301 -7.35 -19.65 -1.10
N ASP A 302 -7.47 -20.36 -2.22
CA ASP A 302 -8.74 -20.76 -2.80
C ASP A 302 -8.70 -22.24 -3.17
N ASP A 303 -9.69 -23.04 -2.76
CA ASP A 303 -9.73 -24.49 -2.98
C ASP A 303 -11.01 -24.97 -3.70
N GLY A 304 -11.57 -24.15 -4.59
CA GLY A 304 -12.60 -24.65 -5.50
C GLY A 304 -13.57 -23.64 -6.09
N ASN A 305 -13.25 -22.34 -6.05
CA ASN A 305 -14.07 -21.32 -6.70
C ASN A 305 -13.89 -21.33 -8.21
N SER A 306 -14.93 -20.99 -8.97
CA SER A 306 -14.86 -20.85 -10.44
C SER A 306 -15.32 -19.46 -10.87
N GLY A 307 -14.36 -18.55 -11.08
CA GLY A 307 -14.63 -17.22 -11.62
C GLY A 307 -13.58 -16.16 -11.27
N PRO A 308 -13.82 -14.88 -11.57
CA PRO A 308 -12.79 -13.85 -11.50
C PRO A 308 -12.46 -13.44 -10.06
N MET A 309 -11.18 -13.14 -9.83
CA MET A 309 -10.72 -12.39 -8.67
C MET A 309 -10.47 -10.93 -9.05
N VAL A 310 -11.05 -9.99 -8.31
CA VAL A 310 -10.89 -8.55 -8.55
C VAL A 310 -10.40 -7.87 -7.28
N TRP A 311 -9.31 -7.13 -7.39
CA TRP A 311 -8.87 -6.16 -6.40
C TRP A 311 -9.13 -4.77 -6.96
N ASP A 312 -10.05 -4.03 -6.35
CA ASP A 312 -10.52 -2.74 -6.84
C ASP A 312 -10.24 -1.65 -5.81
N ILE A 313 -9.22 -0.83 -6.07
CA ILE A 313 -8.80 0.25 -5.17
C ILE A 313 -9.26 1.55 -5.82
N GLY A 314 -10.25 2.21 -5.22
CA GLY A 314 -10.90 3.40 -5.77
C GLY A 314 -10.03 4.66 -5.83
N ASP A 315 -10.66 5.77 -6.21
CA ASP A 315 -10.00 7.06 -6.33
C ASP A 315 -9.58 7.60 -4.95
N ASN A 316 -8.34 8.09 -4.83
CA ASN A 316 -7.73 8.53 -3.57
C ASN A 316 -7.72 7.45 -2.45
N ALA A 317 -8.02 6.19 -2.78
CA ALA A 317 -8.03 5.09 -1.85
C ALA A 317 -6.61 4.50 -1.68
N SER A 318 -6.37 3.79 -0.58
CA SER A 318 -5.09 3.12 -0.37
C SER A 318 -5.24 1.71 0.18
N PHE A 319 -4.50 0.76 -0.38
CA PHE A 319 -4.27 -0.55 0.20
C PHE A 319 -2.77 -0.76 0.44
N ASP A 320 -2.36 -0.81 1.71
CA ASP A 320 -0.96 -1.03 2.10
C ASP A 320 -0.82 -2.40 2.78
N ILE A 321 -0.02 -3.30 2.21
CA ILE A 321 0.41 -4.56 2.82
C ILE A 321 1.85 -4.40 3.31
N LYS A 322 1.99 -4.21 4.62
CA LYS A 322 3.24 -4.05 5.35
C LYS A 322 3.68 -5.40 5.90
N GLY A 323 4.19 -6.25 5.02
CA GLY A 323 4.75 -7.55 5.38
C GLY A 323 6.22 -7.50 5.77
N THR A 324 6.69 -8.60 6.35
CA THR A 324 8.09 -8.89 6.67
C THR A 324 8.65 -9.95 5.72
N GLU A 325 9.91 -10.35 5.92
CA GLU A 325 10.51 -11.51 5.22
C GLU A 325 9.78 -12.84 5.49
N ASN A 326 8.93 -12.91 6.53
CA ASN A 326 8.19 -14.11 6.93
C ASN A 326 6.73 -14.11 6.43
N THR A 327 6.25 -13.00 5.86
CA THR A 327 4.90 -12.93 5.28
C THR A 327 4.80 -13.81 4.04
N ALA A 328 3.83 -14.73 4.01
CA ALA A 328 3.62 -15.70 2.92
C ALA A 328 4.84 -16.61 2.63
N ALA A 329 5.73 -16.79 3.61
CA ALA A 329 7.04 -17.41 3.39
C ALA A 329 7.02 -18.95 3.38
N ARG A 330 5.95 -19.58 3.88
CA ARG A 330 5.86 -21.04 4.01
C ARG A 330 5.32 -21.74 2.77
N ASN A 331 4.47 -21.06 2.01
CA ASN A 331 4.05 -21.53 0.71
C ASN A 331 5.12 -21.25 -0.34
N ASN A 332 5.54 -22.28 -1.07
CA ASN A 332 6.46 -22.12 -2.20
C ASN A 332 5.83 -21.35 -3.38
N GLY A 333 4.49 -21.38 -3.51
CA GLY A 333 3.73 -20.61 -4.51
C GLY A 333 3.57 -19.13 -4.18
N GLY A 334 4.12 -18.67 -3.05
CA GLY A 334 4.13 -17.27 -2.64
C GLY A 334 2.74 -16.76 -2.26
N TRP A 335 2.28 -15.74 -2.97
CA TRP A 335 1.04 -15.01 -2.65
C TRP A 335 -0.20 -15.91 -2.66
N PHE A 336 -0.24 -16.83 -3.61
CA PHE A 336 -1.41 -17.62 -3.96
C PHE A 336 -1.18 -19.10 -3.68
N LEU A 337 -2.15 -19.75 -3.03
CA LEU A 337 -2.20 -21.19 -2.85
C LEU A 337 -3.45 -21.75 -3.52
N ALA A 338 -3.26 -22.82 -4.31
CA ALA A 338 -4.30 -23.64 -4.95
C ALA A 338 -5.40 -22.91 -5.74
N VAL A 339 -5.19 -21.63 -6.09
CA VAL A 339 -6.22 -20.74 -6.61
C VAL A 339 -7.01 -21.38 -7.76
N ALA A 340 -8.33 -21.42 -7.64
CA ALA A 340 -9.24 -21.96 -8.66
C ALA A 340 -9.95 -20.83 -9.42
N ASN A 341 -9.81 -19.57 -8.96
CA ASN A 341 -10.22 -18.39 -9.74
C ASN A 341 -9.63 -18.40 -11.15
N ASN A 342 -10.42 -17.94 -12.11
CA ASN A 342 -10.09 -18.11 -13.53
C ASN A 342 -9.27 -16.95 -14.14
N SER A 343 -9.15 -15.86 -13.39
CA SER A 343 -8.52 -14.61 -13.80
C SER A 343 -8.28 -13.72 -12.57
N TRP A 344 -7.37 -12.77 -12.72
CA TRP A 344 -7.14 -11.73 -11.71
C TRP A 344 -7.09 -10.35 -12.35
N THR A 345 -7.90 -9.43 -11.83
CA THR A 345 -7.86 -8.02 -12.20
C THR A 345 -7.49 -7.19 -10.99
N LEU A 346 -6.46 -6.36 -11.12
CA LEU A 346 -6.10 -5.31 -10.18
C LEU A 346 -6.43 -3.97 -10.83
N ASN A 347 -7.29 -3.18 -10.18
CA ASN A 347 -7.58 -1.80 -10.55
C ASN A 347 -7.09 -0.87 -9.44
N ILE A 348 -6.40 0.20 -9.83
CA ILE A 348 -6.05 1.32 -8.95
C ILE A 348 -6.59 2.59 -9.61
N GLY A 349 -7.55 3.23 -8.95
CA GLY A 349 -8.18 4.47 -9.34
C GLY A 349 -7.21 5.65 -9.31
N ASN A 350 -7.70 6.81 -9.75
CA ASN A 350 -6.91 8.03 -9.84
C ASN A 350 -6.44 8.47 -8.45
N ASN A 351 -5.16 8.85 -8.34
CA ASN A 351 -4.49 9.15 -7.08
C ASN A 351 -4.56 8.01 -6.03
N GLY A 352 -5.03 6.82 -6.44
CA GLY A 352 -5.10 5.64 -5.59
C GLY A 352 -3.74 5.01 -5.39
N ARG A 353 -3.65 4.07 -4.44
CA ARG A 353 -2.38 3.44 -4.07
C ARG A 353 -2.54 1.97 -3.70
N LEU A 354 -1.67 1.14 -4.26
CA LEU A 354 -1.34 -0.19 -3.73
C LEU A 354 0.16 -0.24 -3.39
N ALA A 355 0.50 -0.60 -2.17
CA ALA A 355 1.89 -0.88 -1.82
C ALA A 355 2.02 -2.16 -1.02
N VAL A 356 2.82 -3.10 -1.54
CA VAL A 356 2.94 -4.44 -0.98
C VAL A 356 4.41 -4.76 -0.75
N THR A 357 4.75 -5.16 0.47
CA THR A 357 6.02 -5.80 0.80
C THR A 357 5.77 -7.18 1.40
N THR A 358 6.44 -8.21 0.88
CA THR A 358 6.33 -9.60 1.34
C THR A 358 7.65 -10.35 1.22
N GLY A 359 7.96 -11.29 2.10
CA GLY A 359 9.02 -12.29 1.87
C GLY A 359 8.55 -13.58 1.19
N GLY A 360 7.26 -13.69 0.97
CA GLY A 360 6.59 -14.88 0.48
C GLY A 360 6.54 -15.01 -1.02
N GLY A 361 7.63 -15.51 -1.59
CA GLY A 361 7.61 -16.11 -2.92
C GLY A 361 7.29 -15.16 -4.06
N ASN A 362 6.83 -15.75 -5.16
CA ASN A 362 6.40 -15.05 -6.36
C ASN A 362 4.88 -14.77 -6.29
N ILE A 363 4.44 -13.84 -7.12
CA ILE A 363 3.08 -13.76 -7.63
C ILE A 363 3.00 -14.83 -8.73
N ASN A 364 2.54 -16.03 -8.39
CA ASN A 364 2.45 -17.14 -9.33
C ASN A 364 1.16 -17.08 -10.15
N LEU A 365 1.28 -16.71 -11.42
CA LEU A 365 0.17 -16.56 -12.36
C LEU A 365 -0.35 -17.89 -12.90
N ASN A 366 0.41 -18.99 -12.77
CA ASN A 366 -0.08 -20.33 -13.12
C ASN A 366 -1.17 -20.83 -12.15
N GLY A 367 -1.37 -20.15 -11.03
CA GLY A 367 -2.47 -20.44 -10.13
C GLY A 367 -3.82 -20.27 -10.82
N PHE A 368 -4.00 -19.28 -11.70
CA PHE A 368 -5.31 -19.00 -12.29
C PHE A 368 -5.68 -20.00 -13.39
N VAL A 369 -6.72 -20.81 -13.15
CA VAL A 369 -7.19 -21.85 -14.08
C VAL A 369 -8.11 -21.29 -15.18
N GLY A 370 -8.45 -22.05 -16.21
CA GLY A 370 -9.38 -21.60 -17.25
C GLY A 370 -8.79 -20.50 -18.16
N THR A 371 -9.25 -19.24 -18.04
CA THR A 371 -8.76 -18.17 -18.93
C THR A 371 -7.32 -17.76 -18.60
N GLY A 372 -6.91 -17.88 -17.34
CA GLY A 372 -5.59 -17.48 -16.85
C GLY A 372 -5.29 -15.98 -17.03
N VAL A 373 -6.30 -15.15 -17.28
CA VAL A 373 -6.10 -13.75 -17.66
C VAL A 373 -5.77 -12.90 -16.45
N VAL A 374 -4.68 -12.12 -16.53
CA VAL A 374 -4.20 -11.24 -15.46
C VAL A 374 -4.09 -9.80 -15.97
N ARG A 375 -4.80 -8.86 -15.37
CA ARG A 375 -4.81 -7.44 -15.78
C ARG A 375 -4.51 -6.52 -14.63
N TRP A 376 -3.53 -5.63 -14.80
CA TRP A 376 -3.24 -4.58 -13.84
C TRP A 376 -3.48 -3.21 -14.49
N ASN A 377 -4.49 -2.50 -14.02
CA ASN A 377 -4.91 -1.20 -14.54
C ASN A 377 -4.59 -0.12 -13.52
N ILE A 378 -3.67 0.79 -13.87
CA ILE A 378 -3.15 1.81 -12.96
C ILE A 378 -3.54 3.19 -13.49
N GLY A 379 -4.42 3.87 -12.75
CA GLY A 379 -4.99 5.16 -13.11
C GLY A 379 -4.02 6.34 -13.03
N GLN A 380 -4.56 7.54 -13.29
CA GLN A 380 -3.79 8.77 -13.32
C GLN A 380 -3.30 9.15 -11.94
N ASN A 381 -2.03 9.57 -11.84
CA ASN A 381 -1.36 9.89 -10.58
C ASN A 381 -1.40 8.77 -9.53
N ALA A 382 -1.82 7.55 -9.90
CA ALA A 382 -1.87 6.42 -9.00
C ALA A 382 -0.46 5.88 -8.71
N SER A 383 -0.30 5.18 -7.59
CA SER A 383 0.98 4.59 -7.19
C SER A 383 0.88 3.09 -6.96
N LEU A 384 1.80 2.32 -7.55
CA LEU A 384 1.96 0.89 -7.31
C LEU A 384 3.37 0.61 -6.80
N LEU A 385 3.49 -0.12 -5.69
CA LEU A 385 4.74 -0.77 -5.27
C LEU A 385 4.48 -2.25 -5.01
N LEU A 386 5.23 -3.11 -5.69
CA LEU A 386 5.33 -4.54 -5.39
C LEU A 386 6.78 -4.86 -5.04
N ASN A 387 7.03 -5.21 -3.78
CA ASN A 387 8.36 -5.40 -3.22
C ASN A 387 8.51 -6.81 -2.62
N ASN A 388 9.32 -7.65 -3.26
CA ASN A 388 9.61 -9.00 -2.78
C ASN A 388 10.95 -9.04 -2.02
N LEU A 389 10.92 -9.48 -0.77
CA LEU A 389 12.10 -9.66 0.08
C LEU A 389 12.76 -11.03 -0.10
N LYS A 390 12.10 -11.99 -0.78
CA LYS A 390 12.66 -13.33 -1.00
C LYS A 390 13.87 -13.27 -1.93
N THR A 391 15.00 -13.81 -1.47
CA THR A 391 16.28 -13.79 -2.20
C THR A 391 16.43 -14.90 -3.23
N THR A 392 15.48 -15.84 -3.30
CA THR A 392 15.55 -17.03 -4.16
C THR A 392 14.48 -17.09 -5.25
N ALA A 393 13.59 -16.11 -5.34
CA ALA A 393 12.48 -16.11 -6.30
C ALA A 393 12.36 -14.79 -7.06
N SER A 394 11.78 -14.87 -8.26
CA SER A 394 11.33 -13.69 -9.00
C SER A 394 10.08 -13.07 -8.35
N LEU A 395 9.78 -11.80 -8.65
CA LEU A 395 8.56 -11.17 -8.13
C LEU A 395 7.31 -11.77 -8.78
N VAL A 396 7.29 -11.93 -10.11
CA VAL A 396 6.18 -12.48 -10.87
C VAL A 396 6.67 -13.70 -11.65
N ALA A 397 5.88 -14.78 -11.65
CA ALA A 397 6.17 -16.00 -12.40
C ALA A 397 4.91 -16.65 -12.95
N GLY A 398 5.07 -17.58 -13.90
CA GLY A 398 3.97 -18.28 -14.55
C GLY A 398 3.56 -17.64 -15.88
N SER A 399 2.80 -18.38 -16.68
CA SER A 399 2.43 -18.04 -18.05
C SER A 399 0.99 -17.53 -18.10
N PRO A 400 0.77 -16.20 -18.09
CA PRO A 400 -0.58 -15.67 -18.11
C PRO A 400 -1.29 -15.93 -19.45
N GLY A 401 -2.61 -16.00 -19.39
CA GLY A 401 -3.49 -16.22 -20.54
C GLY A 401 -3.50 -15.04 -21.51
N VAL A 402 -3.99 -15.28 -22.73
CA VAL A 402 -4.09 -14.26 -23.79
C VAL A 402 -5.02 -13.11 -23.35
N GLY A 403 -4.59 -11.87 -23.56
CA GLY A 403 -5.32 -10.67 -23.13
C GLY A 403 -4.96 -10.16 -21.74
N SER A 404 -3.91 -10.73 -21.14
CA SER A 404 -3.27 -10.22 -19.93
C SER A 404 -2.39 -8.99 -20.22
N GLY A 405 -1.93 -8.32 -19.17
CA GLY A 405 -0.99 -7.21 -19.28
C GLY A 405 -1.17 -6.13 -18.21
N MET A 406 -0.35 -5.09 -18.34
CA MET A 406 -0.33 -3.93 -17.46
C MET A 406 -0.65 -2.67 -18.26
N MET A 407 -1.59 -1.85 -17.77
CA MET A 407 -1.94 -0.56 -18.33
C MET A 407 -1.54 0.55 -17.35
N LEU A 408 -0.71 1.47 -17.82
CA LEU A 408 -0.22 2.63 -17.08
C LEU A 408 -0.77 3.90 -17.74
N ASN A 409 -1.72 4.56 -17.08
CA ASN A 409 -2.37 5.77 -17.60
C ASN A 409 -1.89 6.98 -16.80
N ASP A 410 -0.78 7.60 -17.21
CA ASP A 410 -0.15 8.72 -16.49
C ASP A 410 -0.02 8.49 -14.98
N SER A 411 0.27 7.26 -14.58
CA SER A 411 0.46 6.87 -13.18
C SER A 411 1.62 7.65 -12.56
N LYS A 412 1.51 8.03 -11.29
CA LYS A 412 2.56 8.79 -10.61
C LYS A 412 3.86 7.99 -10.55
N VAL A 413 3.75 6.72 -10.14
CA VAL A 413 4.87 5.79 -10.06
C VAL A 413 4.37 4.35 -9.97
N VAL A 414 4.96 3.46 -10.77
CA VAL A 414 4.77 2.02 -10.69
C VAL A 414 6.14 1.39 -10.52
N THR A 415 6.36 0.75 -9.38
CA THR A 415 7.64 0.17 -9.00
C THR A 415 7.48 -1.30 -8.67
N LEU A 416 8.28 -2.12 -9.35
CA LEU A 416 8.39 -3.55 -9.15
C LEU A 416 9.82 -3.86 -8.68
N ASN A 417 9.95 -4.53 -7.55
CA ASN A 417 11.24 -4.79 -6.91
C ASN A 417 11.31 -6.20 -6.34
N THR A 418 12.45 -6.86 -6.49
CA THR A 418 12.73 -8.15 -5.85
C THR A 418 14.16 -8.23 -5.34
N ALA A 419 14.36 -8.80 -4.15
CA ALA A 419 15.67 -9.17 -3.65
C ALA A 419 16.27 -10.41 -4.34
N GLY A 420 15.43 -11.21 -5.01
CA GLY A 420 15.77 -12.52 -5.54
C GLY A 420 16.18 -12.56 -7.01
N GLY A 421 15.42 -13.29 -7.82
CA GLY A 421 15.71 -13.56 -9.23
C GLY A 421 15.63 -12.29 -10.09
N SER A 422 14.55 -12.18 -10.87
CA SER A 422 14.19 -11.00 -11.66
C SER A 422 12.78 -10.53 -11.29
N VAL A 423 12.39 -9.33 -11.69
CA VAL A 423 11.00 -8.86 -11.51
C VAL A 423 10.04 -9.79 -12.24
N PHE A 424 10.30 -10.08 -13.51
CA PHE A 424 9.55 -11.05 -14.30
C PHE A 424 10.40 -12.28 -14.56
N ASP A 425 9.95 -13.44 -14.10
CA ASP A 425 10.51 -14.71 -14.53
C ASP A 425 10.34 -14.90 -16.05
N TYR A 426 11.22 -15.69 -16.66
CA TYR A 426 11.22 -15.95 -18.11
C TYR A 426 9.87 -16.52 -18.60
N THR A 427 9.13 -17.22 -17.74
CA THR A 427 7.82 -17.80 -18.07
C THR A 427 6.71 -16.76 -18.28
N VAL A 428 6.84 -15.56 -17.71
CA VAL A 428 5.80 -14.50 -17.79
C VAL A 428 5.66 -13.95 -19.20
N ASN A 429 6.79 -13.77 -19.88
CA ASN A 429 6.84 -13.16 -21.20
C ASN A 429 7.19 -14.12 -22.33
N ALA A 430 7.31 -15.42 -22.05
CA ALA A 430 7.64 -16.45 -23.06
C ALA A 430 6.74 -16.39 -24.30
N ASN A 431 5.44 -16.09 -24.11
CA ASN A 431 4.46 -15.95 -25.19
C ASN A 431 4.03 -14.50 -25.46
N ASN A 432 4.75 -13.51 -24.89
CA ASN A 432 4.39 -12.09 -24.97
C ASN A 432 2.95 -11.77 -24.49
N ASN A 433 2.42 -12.58 -23.58
CA ASN A 433 1.05 -12.45 -23.06
C ASN A 433 0.91 -11.40 -21.96
N PHE A 434 2.00 -10.81 -21.46
CA PHE A 434 1.97 -9.78 -20.42
C PHE A 434 2.61 -8.45 -20.88
N PRO A 435 2.08 -7.80 -21.93
CA PRO A 435 2.57 -6.51 -22.40
C PRO A 435 2.36 -5.41 -21.35
N ILE A 436 3.22 -4.39 -21.40
CA ILE A 436 3.07 -3.17 -20.60
C ILE A 436 2.72 -2.03 -21.55
N THR A 437 1.59 -1.36 -21.33
CA THR A 437 1.12 -0.25 -22.16
C THR A 437 1.18 1.04 -21.36
N ILE A 438 1.92 2.01 -21.84
CA ILE A 438 2.07 3.35 -21.26
C ILE A 438 1.28 4.34 -22.13
N THR A 439 0.34 5.04 -21.51
CA THR A 439 -0.57 5.97 -22.18
C THR A 439 -0.52 7.36 -21.53
N GLY A 440 -1.15 8.34 -22.17
CA GLY A 440 -1.19 9.73 -21.70
C GLY A 440 0.04 10.53 -22.12
N ARG A 441 0.59 11.34 -21.22
CA ARG A 441 1.82 12.12 -21.40
C ARG A 441 3.08 11.24 -21.40
N GLY A 442 2.98 10.03 -20.84
CA GLY A 442 4.07 9.05 -20.81
C GLY A 442 4.82 9.04 -19.48
N LEU A 443 5.72 8.07 -19.33
CA LEU A 443 6.46 7.85 -18.09
C LEU A 443 7.96 7.69 -18.36
N ARG A 444 8.78 8.15 -17.41
CA ARG A 444 10.20 7.81 -17.36
C ARG A 444 10.37 6.36 -16.96
N THR A 445 11.53 5.79 -17.30
CA THR A 445 11.85 4.42 -16.94
C THR A 445 13.22 4.33 -16.29
N HIS A 446 13.28 3.58 -15.20
CA HIS A 446 14.51 3.16 -14.54
C HIS A 446 14.44 1.67 -14.29
N THR A 447 15.42 0.92 -14.79
CA THR A 447 15.58 -0.49 -14.42
C THR A 447 16.99 -0.74 -13.94
N SER A 448 17.14 -1.71 -13.03
CA SER A 448 18.42 -2.13 -12.51
C SER A 448 18.45 -3.62 -12.22
N THR A 449 19.61 -4.24 -12.41
CA THR A 449 19.90 -5.59 -11.91
C THR A 449 20.12 -5.63 -10.40
N THR A 450 20.21 -4.46 -9.75
CA THR A 450 20.29 -4.32 -8.29
C THR A 450 18.91 -3.96 -7.74
N ALA A 451 18.49 -4.65 -6.69
CA ALA A 451 17.25 -4.31 -6.00
C ALA A 451 17.38 -2.98 -5.25
N ALA A 452 16.33 -2.16 -5.27
CA ALA A 452 16.25 -1.02 -4.37
C ALA A 452 15.97 -1.48 -2.93
N ARG A 453 16.46 -0.71 -1.96
CA ARG A 453 16.10 -0.88 -0.55
C ARG A 453 14.94 0.04 -0.21
N PHE A 454 13.86 -0.54 0.30
CA PHE A 454 12.70 0.21 0.78
C PHE A 454 12.60 0.11 2.30
N ASP A 455 12.32 1.24 2.95
CA ASP A 455 11.87 1.24 4.34
C ASP A 455 10.39 0.84 4.36
N THR A 456 10.07 -0.29 4.98
CA THR A 456 8.69 -0.79 5.09
C THR A 456 7.80 0.11 5.96
N ALA A 457 8.39 0.98 6.79
CA ALA A 457 7.68 2.01 7.53
C ALA A 457 7.47 3.31 6.73
N LYS A 458 8.31 3.56 5.71
CA LYS A 458 8.29 4.77 4.87
C LYS A 458 8.60 4.42 3.41
N LEU A 459 7.54 4.14 2.67
CA LEU A 459 7.63 3.71 1.28
C LEU A 459 7.97 4.90 0.36
N ASP A 460 9.25 5.23 0.28
CA ASP A 460 9.80 6.23 -0.64
C ASP A 460 9.95 5.64 -2.04
N LEU A 461 9.09 6.09 -2.96
CA LEU A 461 9.08 5.66 -4.37
C LEU A 461 9.87 6.60 -5.28
N VAL A 462 10.42 7.68 -4.74
CA VAL A 462 11.08 8.74 -5.52
C VAL A 462 12.59 8.64 -5.42
N ALA A 463 13.15 8.41 -4.23
CA ALA A 463 14.61 8.39 -4.06
C ALA A 463 15.33 7.32 -4.90
N PRO A 464 14.83 6.08 -5.04
CA PRO A 464 15.47 5.08 -5.91
C PRO A 464 15.56 5.55 -7.37
N ASN A 465 14.57 6.33 -7.82
CA ASN A 465 14.48 6.87 -9.18
C ASN A 465 15.36 8.11 -9.43
N ARG A 466 16.23 8.51 -8.49
CA ARG A 466 17.14 9.66 -8.66
C ARG A 466 18.59 9.26 -8.90
N ASN A 467 18.95 8.01 -8.62
CA ASN A 467 20.33 7.55 -8.60
C ASN A 467 20.44 6.15 -9.20
N ASN A 468 21.64 5.82 -9.71
CA ASN A 468 21.93 4.46 -10.11
C ASN A 468 21.91 3.53 -8.89
N LEU A 469 21.23 2.39 -9.02
CA LEU A 469 21.27 1.29 -8.08
C LEU A 469 22.39 0.28 -8.44
N GLY A 470 22.75 0.22 -9.73
CA GLY A 470 23.79 -0.66 -10.26
C GLY A 470 24.55 -0.02 -11.43
N THR A 471 25.53 -0.76 -11.95
CA THR A 471 26.39 -0.29 -13.06
C THR A 471 25.77 -0.48 -14.45
N ARG A 472 24.68 -1.23 -14.55
CA ARG A 472 23.98 -1.55 -15.81
C ARG A 472 22.53 -1.08 -15.79
N ASP A 473 22.28 0.02 -15.09
CA ASP A 473 20.94 0.59 -15.02
C ASP A 473 20.51 1.09 -16.41
N VAL A 474 19.29 0.72 -16.81
CA VAL A 474 18.68 1.23 -18.03
C VAL A 474 17.80 2.40 -17.66
N TRP A 475 18.01 3.52 -18.34
CA TRP A 475 17.26 4.75 -18.13
C TRP A 475 16.66 5.21 -19.44
N TYR A 476 15.41 5.65 -19.37
CA TYR A 476 14.79 6.40 -20.45
C TYR A 476 14.10 7.64 -19.93
N ARG A 477 14.09 8.64 -20.81
CA ARG A 477 13.19 9.79 -20.71
C ARG A 477 11.73 9.34 -20.85
N GLN A 478 10.82 10.30 -20.77
CA GLN A 478 9.39 10.04 -20.81
C GLN A 478 9.00 9.38 -22.13
N ASN A 479 8.38 8.20 -22.08
CA ASN A 479 7.91 7.48 -23.25
C ASN A 479 6.44 7.06 -23.11
N THR A 480 5.77 6.90 -24.25
CA THR A 480 4.46 6.27 -24.42
C THR A 480 4.56 5.09 -25.37
N GLY A 481 3.57 4.21 -25.35
CA GLY A 481 3.46 3.07 -26.26
C GLY A 481 3.39 1.74 -25.54
N ARG A 482 3.62 0.66 -26.28
CA ARG A 482 3.46 -0.70 -25.78
C ARG A 482 4.80 -1.41 -25.78
N ILE A 483 5.23 -1.84 -24.60
CA ILE A 483 6.36 -2.73 -24.41
C ILE A 483 5.85 -4.16 -24.60
N THR A 484 6.42 -4.84 -25.58
CA THR A 484 6.17 -6.26 -25.83
C THR A 484 7.48 -7.02 -25.75
N GLY A 485 7.45 -8.22 -25.20
CA GLY A 485 8.60 -9.11 -25.22
C GLY A 485 9.75 -8.59 -24.37
N LEU A 486 9.55 -8.48 -23.05
CA LEU A 486 10.69 -8.40 -22.13
C LEU A 486 11.56 -9.65 -22.37
N GLY A 487 12.81 -9.45 -22.82
CA GLY A 487 13.70 -10.51 -23.28
C GLY A 487 13.54 -10.94 -24.75
N ALA A 488 12.75 -10.24 -25.56
CA ALA A 488 12.56 -10.55 -26.98
C ALA A 488 13.78 -10.19 -27.85
N ILE A 489 13.78 -10.73 -29.07
CA ILE A 489 14.84 -10.55 -30.07
C ILE A 489 14.64 -9.32 -30.97
N THR A 490 13.54 -8.59 -30.81
CA THR A 490 13.21 -7.38 -31.58
C THR A 490 12.98 -6.19 -30.67
N ASP A 491 13.20 -4.99 -31.18
CA ASP A 491 12.97 -3.73 -30.47
C ASP A 491 11.48 -3.51 -30.17
N SER A 492 11.18 -2.78 -29.09
CA SER A 492 9.84 -2.25 -28.81
C SER A 492 9.77 -0.79 -29.24
N ALA A 493 8.89 -0.48 -30.19
CA ALA A 493 8.66 0.87 -30.66
C ALA A 493 7.86 1.67 -29.63
N LEU A 494 8.54 2.59 -28.95
CA LEU A 494 7.94 3.54 -28.03
C LEU A 494 8.21 4.96 -28.55
N THR A 495 7.42 5.92 -28.10
CA THR A 495 7.56 7.32 -28.52
C THR A 495 7.98 8.19 -27.34
N PRO A 496 9.05 9.01 -27.45
CA PRO A 496 9.83 9.27 -28.66
C PRO A 496 11.04 8.33 -28.89
N ASN A 497 11.36 7.43 -27.96
CA ASN A 497 12.55 6.56 -28.06
C ASN A 497 12.15 5.10 -28.17
N ASN A 498 12.91 4.28 -28.90
CA ASN A 498 12.72 2.84 -28.92
C ASN A 498 13.49 2.16 -27.78
N TYR A 499 12.93 1.07 -27.24
CA TYR A 499 13.72 0.16 -26.41
C TYR A 499 14.41 -0.83 -27.32
N SER A 500 15.75 -0.81 -27.32
CA SER A 500 16.51 -1.74 -28.12
C SER A 500 16.38 -3.16 -27.55
N ARG A 501 16.67 -4.16 -28.38
CA ARG A 501 16.79 -5.55 -27.94
C ARG A 501 17.67 -5.71 -26.69
N VAL A 502 18.81 -5.00 -26.62
CA VAL A 502 19.74 -5.08 -25.49
C VAL A 502 19.07 -4.57 -24.21
N ASP A 503 18.32 -3.48 -24.32
CA ASP A 503 17.59 -2.89 -23.20
C ASP A 503 16.50 -3.84 -22.70
N LEU A 504 15.72 -4.44 -23.61
CA LEU A 504 14.69 -5.43 -23.26
C LEU A 504 15.27 -6.68 -22.58
N VAL A 505 16.46 -7.13 -22.98
CA VAL A 505 17.19 -8.22 -22.31
C VAL A 505 17.65 -7.80 -20.91
N ASN A 506 18.18 -6.58 -20.75
CA ASN A 506 18.57 -6.06 -19.44
C ASN A 506 17.36 -5.91 -18.50
N MET A 507 16.23 -5.40 -19.02
CA MET A 507 14.98 -5.29 -18.28
C MET A 507 14.43 -6.65 -17.84
N ASN A 508 14.56 -7.70 -18.66
CA ASN A 508 14.14 -9.05 -18.29
C ASN A 508 14.96 -9.64 -17.12
N ASN A 509 16.21 -9.19 -16.97
CA ASN A 509 17.10 -9.58 -15.88
C ASN A 509 17.05 -8.59 -14.69
N ALA A 510 16.21 -7.55 -14.77
CA ALA A 510 16.16 -6.52 -13.76
C ALA A 510 15.53 -7.03 -12.46
N ARG A 511 16.09 -6.60 -11.33
CA ARG A 511 15.54 -6.77 -9.98
C ARG A 511 14.72 -5.58 -9.54
N TYR A 512 14.91 -4.44 -10.19
CA TYR A 512 14.18 -3.21 -9.99
C TYR A 512 13.70 -2.70 -11.35
N ILE A 513 12.40 -2.41 -11.47
CA ILE A 513 11.81 -1.74 -12.62
C ILE A 513 10.85 -0.67 -12.09
N SER A 514 11.01 0.56 -12.54
CA SER A 514 10.09 1.65 -12.22
C SER A 514 9.70 2.43 -13.47
N TRP A 515 8.41 2.72 -13.58
CA TRP A 515 7.85 3.71 -14.49
C TRP A 515 7.27 4.85 -13.68
N TYR A 516 7.72 6.07 -13.90
CA TYR A 516 7.38 7.18 -13.00
C TYR A 516 7.21 8.50 -13.74
N GLN A 517 6.41 9.39 -13.17
CA GLN A 517 6.27 10.74 -13.67
C GLN A 517 7.58 11.53 -13.48
N PRO A 518 7.95 12.39 -14.44
CA PRO A 518 9.04 13.36 -14.30
C PRO A 518 9.09 14.06 -12.93
N ILE A 519 10.25 14.06 -12.28
CA ILE A 519 10.44 14.68 -10.94
C ILE A 519 10.66 16.21 -11.04
N GLY A 520 10.97 16.72 -12.24
CA GLY A 520 11.15 18.15 -12.49
C GLY A 520 12.62 18.57 -12.57
N LEU A 521 12.92 19.82 -12.20
CA LEU A 521 14.25 20.42 -12.25
C LEU A 521 14.75 20.69 -10.81
N TRP A 522 16.00 20.35 -10.49
CA TRP A 522 16.59 20.63 -9.17
C TRP A 522 18.09 20.91 -9.22
N LEU A 523 18.61 21.57 -8.18
CA LEU A 523 20.04 21.78 -7.98
C LEU A 523 20.52 20.94 -6.80
N ASP A 524 21.59 20.16 -6.99
CA ASP A 524 22.26 19.52 -5.86
C ASP A 524 23.30 20.48 -5.29
N ALA A 525 22.87 21.29 -4.31
CA ALA A 525 23.72 22.27 -3.65
C ALA A 525 24.90 21.61 -2.91
N GLY A 526 24.72 20.39 -2.37
CA GLY A 526 25.77 19.70 -1.62
C GLY A 526 26.92 19.21 -2.50
N GLN A 527 26.64 18.95 -3.78
CA GLN A 527 27.65 18.59 -4.77
C GLN A 527 28.09 19.75 -5.68
N SER A 528 27.50 20.94 -5.50
CA SER A 528 27.82 22.13 -6.30
C SER A 528 28.75 23.07 -5.55
N SER A 529 29.78 23.55 -6.25
CA SER A 529 30.70 24.60 -5.80
C SER A 529 30.88 25.61 -6.93
N MET A 530 30.08 26.68 -6.89
CA MET A 530 30.04 27.71 -7.94
C MET A 530 30.69 29.03 -7.51
N THR A 531 31.17 29.14 -6.27
CA THR A 531 31.88 30.34 -5.78
C THR A 531 33.31 30.35 -6.30
N ARG A 532 33.71 31.44 -6.96
CA ARG A 532 35.06 31.60 -7.53
C ARG A 532 35.50 33.06 -7.51
N THR A 533 36.79 33.28 -7.30
CA THR A 533 37.40 34.61 -7.34
C THR A 533 38.39 34.70 -8.50
N PHE A 534 38.39 35.84 -9.19
CA PHE A 534 39.33 36.17 -10.25
C PHE A 534 40.24 37.30 -9.81
N ASN A 535 41.55 37.06 -9.82
CA ASN A 535 42.54 38.07 -9.46
C ASN A 535 42.96 38.81 -10.72
N ILE A 536 42.58 40.08 -10.81
CA ILE A 536 42.92 40.93 -11.95
C ILE A 536 44.19 41.74 -11.64
N SER A 537 45.08 41.88 -12.62
CA SER A 537 46.16 42.86 -12.57
C SER A 537 45.97 43.91 -13.66
N LEU A 538 46.08 45.16 -13.25
CA LEU A 538 46.07 46.31 -14.16
C LEU A 538 47.50 46.66 -14.62
N ASN A 539 48.53 46.00 -14.07
CA ASN A 539 49.90 46.16 -14.54
C ASN A 539 50.11 45.31 -15.81
N PRO A 540 50.38 45.91 -16.98
CA PRO A 540 50.54 45.16 -18.23
C PRO A 540 51.76 44.21 -18.22
N ASN A 541 52.69 44.38 -17.27
CA ASN A 541 53.88 43.54 -17.14
C ASN A 541 53.65 42.27 -16.31
N ASP A 542 52.49 42.12 -15.65
CA ASP A 542 52.17 40.92 -14.90
C ASP A 542 51.67 39.79 -15.83
N ALA A 543 51.79 38.53 -15.40
CA ALA A 543 51.34 37.38 -16.17
C ALA A 543 49.86 37.44 -16.59
N ASN A 544 49.00 38.03 -15.74
CA ASN A 544 47.57 38.30 -16.00
C ASN A 544 47.30 39.80 -16.18
N GLY A 545 48.31 40.55 -16.63
CA GLY A 545 48.24 41.98 -16.83
C GLY A 545 47.22 42.39 -17.89
N THR A 546 46.64 43.58 -17.71
CA THR A 546 45.69 44.17 -18.67
C THR A 546 46.39 45.21 -19.53
N PRO A 547 46.47 45.03 -20.86
CA PRO A 547 47.05 46.02 -21.74
C PRO A 547 46.31 47.36 -21.68
N ALA A 548 47.06 48.46 -21.53
CA ALA A 548 46.48 49.81 -21.47
C ALA A 548 46.05 50.37 -22.84
N ASN A 549 46.25 49.61 -23.93
CA ASN A 549 45.98 50.02 -25.31
C ASN A 549 44.64 49.51 -25.88
N GLY A 550 43.74 49.02 -25.01
CA GLY A 550 42.45 48.45 -25.42
C GLY A 550 42.51 47.03 -25.98
N SER A 551 43.70 46.43 -26.06
CA SER A 551 43.85 45.01 -26.39
C SER A 551 43.28 44.11 -25.28
N TRP A 552 42.98 42.87 -25.64
CA TRP A 552 42.54 41.85 -24.69
C TRP A 552 43.63 41.54 -23.66
N SER A 553 43.24 41.42 -22.39
CA SER A 553 44.08 40.74 -21.40
C SER A 553 44.32 39.29 -21.79
N ASN A 554 45.37 38.68 -21.22
CA ASN A 554 45.42 37.23 -21.10
C ASN A 554 44.16 36.70 -20.40
N LEU A 555 43.85 35.42 -20.61
CA LEU A 555 42.74 34.77 -19.91
C LEU A 555 43.02 34.77 -18.39
N ILE A 556 42.14 35.40 -17.62
CA ILE A 556 42.25 35.44 -16.17
C ILE A 556 41.56 34.21 -15.62
N ASN A 557 42.38 33.25 -15.21
CA ASN A 557 41.94 32.05 -14.53
C ASN A 557 41.42 32.43 -13.13
N GLY A 558 40.28 31.90 -12.74
CA GLY A 558 39.84 31.96 -11.35
C GLY A 558 40.52 30.88 -10.51
N ASN A 559 40.56 31.13 -9.20
CA ASN A 559 41.37 30.42 -8.20
C ASN A 559 41.05 28.92 -7.98
N ALA A 560 39.87 28.45 -8.37
CA ALA A 560 39.45 27.05 -8.26
C ALA A 560 38.61 26.63 -9.47
N ALA A 561 38.42 25.32 -9.67
CA ALA A 561 37.41 24.82 -10.61
C ALA A 561 36.00 25.06 -10.05
N GLN A 562 35.01 25.21 -10.92
CA GLN A 562 33.59 25.27 -10.52
C GLN A 562 32.89 23.97 -10.89
N ARG A 563 32.02 23.51 -10.00
CA ARG A 563 31.19 22.33 -10.21
C ARG A 563 29.73 22.70 -9.98
N LEU A 564 28.86 22.37 -10.92
CA LEU A 564 27.41 22.45 -10.78
C LEU A 564 26.82 21.08 -11.01
N VAL A 565 26.00 20.61 -10.07
CA VAL A 565 25.20 19.40 -10.26
C VAL A 565 23.72 19.79 -10.33
N LEU A 566 23.12 19.45 -11.46
CA LEU A 566 21.75 19.81 -11.84
C LEU A 566 20.99 18.53 -12.17
N GLY A 567 19.77 18.40 -11.68
CA GLY A 567 18.81 17.44 -12.19
C GLY A 567 17.83 18.07 -13.17
N ASP A 568 17.71 17.56 -14.39
CA ASP A 568 16.64 17.86 -15.34
C ASP A 568 15.87 16.58 -15.72
N ASP A 569 14.91 16.25 -14.86
CA ASP A 569 14.10 15.06 -14.98
C ASP A 569 12.74 15.32 -15.65
N ARG A 570 12.56 16.45 -16.32
CA ARG A 570 11.29 16.87 -16.92
C ARG A 570 10.76 15.95 -18.03
N GLY A 571 11.39 14.81 -18.28
CA GLY A 571 10.93 13.79 -19.23
C GLY A 571 11.19 14.12 -20.70
N GLN A 572 11.64 15.33 -21.00
CA GLN A 572 11.88 15.87 -22.33
C GLN A 572 13.38 16.02 -22.63
N ALA A 573 13.75 16.30 -23.88
CA ALA A 573 15.11 16.74 -24.21
C ALA A 573 15.49 17.96 -23.35
N PRO A 574 16.75 18.09 -22.92
CA PRO A 574 17.16 19.17 -22.05
C PRO A 574 17.00 20.49 -22.77
N ASN A 575 16.60 21.50 -22.00
CA ASN A 575 16.60 22.88 -22.46
C ASN A 575 16.82 23.78 -21.24
N PHE A 576 18.09 23.95 -20.89
CA PHE A 576 18.52 24.80 -19.78
C PHE A 576 19.81 25.54 -20.12
N HIS A 577 19.98 26.67 -19.45
CA HIS A 577 21.11 27.58 -19.62
C HIS A 577 21.69 27.97 -18.27
N LEU A 578 23.00 27.87 -18.11
CA LEU A 578 23.68 28.57 -17.02
C LEU A 578 24.04 29.96 -17.54
N THR A 579 23.48 30.98 -16.90
CA THR A 579 23.76 32.37 -17.22
C THR A 579 24.61 33.01 -16.14
N VAL A 580 25.40 34.01 -16.53
CA VAL A 580 26.13 34.88 -15.62
C VAL A 580 25.69 36.31 -15.84
N THR A 581 25.27 36.96 -14.77
CA THR A 581 24.88 38.38 -14.77
C THR A 581 25.91 39.18 -13.98
N MET A 582 26.41 40.26 -14.57
CA MET A 582 27.24 41.22 -13.84
C MET A 582 26.34 42.10 -12.97
N MET A 583 26.45 41.96 -11.66
CA MET A 583 25.64 42.72 -10.69
C MET A 583 26.28 44.07 -10.40
N GLU A 584 27.61 44.09 -10.29
CA GLU A 584 28.39 45.29 -9.96
C GLU A 584 29.63 45.38 -10.84
N ASN A 585 29.90 46.59 -11.33
CA ASN A 585 31.14 46.96 -12.00
C ASN A 585 31.65 48.26 -11.37
N ASN A 586 32.68 48.18 -10.53
CA ASN A 586 33.23 49.35 -9.83
C ASN A 586 34.15 50.19 -10.74
N PHE A 587 34.40 49.72 -11.97
CA PHE A 587 35.26 50.37 -12.95
C PHE A 587 34.59 50.42 -14.33
N SER A 588 33.28 50.69 -14.41
CA SER A 588 32.49 50.66 -15.66
C SER A 588 33.07 51.51 -16.80
N ASP A 589 33.66 52.64 -16.44
CA ASP A 589 34.22 53.61 -17.37
C ASP A 589 35.63 53.25 -17.82
N ARG A 590 36.26 52.28 -17.13
CA ARG A 590 37.67 51.91 -17.32
C ARG A 590 37.87 50.47 -17.78
N LEU A 591 36.97 49.54 -17.43
CA LEU A 591 37.06 48.11 -17.71
C LEU A 591 35.77 47.56 -18.31
N SER A 592 35.89 46.84 -19.43
CA SER A 592 34.87 45.89 -19.90
C SER A 592 35.31 44.47 -19.57
N TYR A 593 34.34 43.64 -19.16
CA TYR A 593 34.56 42.24 -18.80
C TYR A 593 33.92 41.35 -19.83
N TYR A 594 34.53 40.20 -20.10
CA TYR A 594 34.05 39.26 -21.09
C TYR A 594 34.19 37.83 -20.57
N TRP A 595 33.21 36.99 -20.87
CA TRP A 595 33.32 35.55 -20.67
C TRP A 595 34.11 34.94 -21.83
N SER A 596 34.99 33.99 -21.53
CA SER A 596 35.62 33.13 -22.53
C SER A 596 35.07 31.72 -22.38
N ASP A 597 34.53 31.16 -23.47
CA ASP A 597 34.02 29.79 -23.45
C ASP A 597 35.15 28.79 -23.15
N PRO A 598 34.98 27.87 -22.16
CA PRO A 598 35.94 26.82 -21.87
C PRO A 598 36.29 25.92 -23.07
N ALA A 599 35.32 25.65 -23.95
CA ALA A 599 35.47 24.76 -25.10
C ALA A 599 35.98 25.48 -26.36
N ASN A 600 35.76 26.78 -26.46
CA ASN A 600 36.28 27.62 -27.54
C ASN A 600 36.76 28.96 -27.00
N LYS A 601 38.05 29.04 -26.64
CA LYS A 601 38.66 30.21 -26.01
C LYS A 601 38.66 31.48 -26.88
N GLU A 602 38.32 31.37 -28.16
CA GLU A 602 38.17 32.52 -29.06
C GLU A 602 36.77 33.11 -29.03
N ASN A 603 35.77 32.32 -28.61
CA ASN A 603 34.42 32.80 -28.40
C ASN A 603 34.36 33.62 -27.11
N THR A 604 34.27 34.94 -27.27
CA THR A 604 34.22 35.90 -26.15
C THR A 604 32.96 36.74 -26.24
N ALA A 605 32.25 36.86 -25.12
CA ALA A 605 31.01 37.63 -25.04
C ALA A 605 31.06 38.63 -23.88
N GLU A 606 30.61 39.86 -24.13
CA GLU A 606 30.70 40.97 -23.18
C GLU A 606 29.72 40.79 -22.02
N PHE A 607 30.22 40.95 -20.79
CA PHE A 607 29.38 41.14 -19.62
C PHE A 607 28.91 42.59 -19.55
N ARG A 608 27.59 42.75 -19.58
CA ARG A 608 26.93 44.04 -19.35
C ARG A 608 26.19 44.00 -18.03
N LYS A 609 26.26 45.10 -17.27
CA LYS A 609 25.61 45.19 -15.96
C LYS A 609 24.11 44.92 -16.09
N GLY A 610 23.60 44.01 -15.28
CA GLY A 610 22.18 43.61 -15.26
C GLY A 610 21.72 42.74 -16.43
N ILE A 611 22.59 42.40 -17.38
CA ILE A 611 22.25 41.54 -18.52
C ILE A 611 22.77 40.13 -18.25
N ALA A 612 21.88 39.14 -18.35
CA ALA A 612 22.23 37.73 -18.21
C ALA A 612 22.90 37.23 -19.50
N LEU A 613 24.13 36.74 -19.39
CA LEU A 613 24.88 36.14 -20.49
C LEU A 613 24.85 34.61 -20.34
N PRO A 614 24.31 33.83 -21.30
CA PRO A 614 24.42 32.38 -21.27
C PRO A 614 25.87 31.96 -21.46
N ILE A 615 26.42 31.24 -20.48
CA ILE A 615 27.78 30.69 -20.51
C ILE A 615 27.80 29.17 -20.71
N VAL A 616 26.65 28.53 -20.52
CA VAL A 616 26.39 27.12 -20.83
C VAL A 616 24.98 27.03 -21.39
N SER A 617 24.82 26.26 -22.46
CA SER A 617 23.53 25.93 -23.05
C SER A 617 23.48 24.43 -23.34
N VAL A 618 22.50 23.73 -22.77
CA VAL A 618 22.28 22.31 -23.02
C VAL A 618 20.89 22.14 -23.62
N THR A 619 20.88 21.82 -24.92
CA THR A 619 19.66 21.61 -25.72
C THR A 619 19.54 20.17 -26.25
N SER A 620 20.56 19.33 -26.03
CA SER A 620 20.58 17.94 -26.47
C SER A 620 21.51 17.08 -25.62
N ASP A 621 21.07 15.86 -25.33
CA ASP A 621 21.88 14.84 -24.65
C ASP A 621 23.05 14.35 -25.52
N ALA A 622 22.91 14.42 -26.84
CA ALA A 622 23.89 13.88 -27.79
C ALA A 622 25.05 14.84 -28.09
N LYS A 623 24.90 16.13 -27.75
CA LYS A 623 25.87 17.19 -28.06
C LYS A 623 26.18 18.01 -26.81
N LEU A 624 26.81 17.37 -25.83
CA LEU A 624 27.25 18.04 -24.61
C LEU A 624 28.62 18.71 -24.84
N PRO A 625 28.82 19.94 -24.32
CA PRO A 625 30.15 20.51 -24.16
C PRO A 625 31.07 19.56 -23.39
N SER A 626 32.37 19.56 -23.68
CA SER A 626 33.35 18.60 -23.12
C SER A 626 33.50 18.65 -21.60
N TYR A 627 33.09 19.76 -20.98
CA TYR A 627 33.11 19.98 -19.53
C TYR A 627 31.77 19.66 -18.84
N ILE A 628 30.81 19.11 -19.59
CA ILE A 628 29.51 18.67 -19.07
C ILE A 628 29.40 17.18 -19.26
N SER A 629 29.17 16.48 -18.15
CA SER A 629 28.81 15.06 -18.18
C SER A 629 27.36 14.88 -17.79
N MET A 630 26.84 13.73 -18.20
CA MET A 630 25.46 13.32 -17.98
C MET A 630 25.41 11.92 -17.39
N ALA A 631 24.41 11.67 -16.55
CA ALA A 631 24.00 10.35 -16.12
C ALA A 631 22.47 10.18 -16.25
N ASN A 632 22.02 8.92 -16.18
CA ASN A 632 20.62 8.54 -16.00
C ASN A 632 19.69 9.05 -17.11
N ALA A 633 20.09 8.87 -18.38
CA ALA A 633 19.38 9.40 -19.56
C ALA A 633 19.03 10.90 -19.41
N GLY A 634 20.04 11.68 -19.03
CA GLY A 634 19.93 13.13 -18.90
C GLY A 634 18.96 13.59 -17.84
N GLN A 635 18.80 12.79 -16.78
CA GLN A 635 18.26 13.24 -15.51
C GLN A 635 19.29 14.04 -14.74
N ASN A 636 20.56 13.62 -14.69
CA ASN A 636 21.60 14.29 -13.88
C ASN A 636 22.72 14.84 -14.77
N TYR A 637 23.02 16.13 -14.62
CA TYR A 637 24.10 16.84 -15.30
C TYR A 637 25.14 17.31 -14.29
N THR A 638 26.41 17.12 -14.63
CA THR A 638 27.52 17.74 -13.91
C THR A 638 28.28 18.67 -14.84
N VAL A 639 28.26 19.97 -14.55
CA VAL A 639 29.05 20.99 -15.24
C VAL A 639 30.33 21.23 -14.45
N ASN A 640 31.48 20.88 -15.01
CA ASN A 640 32.79 21.09 -14.40
C ASN A 640 33.56 22.17 -15.17
N VAL A 641 33.32 23.44 -14.85
CA VAL A 641 34.05 24.54 -15.49
C VAL A 641 35.51 24.51 -15.00
N PRO A 642 36.50 24.27 -15.89
CA PRO A 642 37.89 24.11 -15.49
C PRO A 642 38.48 25.42 -14.98
N SER A 643 39.57 25.34 -14.21
CA SER A 643 40.29 26.53 -13.76
C SER A 643 40.86 27.37 -14.92
N SER A 644 41.08 26.72 -16.07
CA SER A 644 41.55 27.34 -17.32
C SER A 644 40.44 28.00 -18.15
N ALA A 645 39.21 28.06 -17.66
CA ALA A 645 38.16 28.94 -18.15
C ALA A 645 38.00 30.15 -17.22
N GLY A 646 37.60 31.29 -17.74
CA GLY A 646 37.52 32.49 -16.93
C GLY A 646 37.12 33.74 -17.69
N ILE A 647 37.61 34.88 -17.19
CA ILE A 647 37.25 36.19 -17.71
C ILE A 647 38.41 36.79 -18.50
N ARG A 648 38.09 37.55 -19.54
CA ARG A 648 39.01 38.50 -20.15
C ARG A 648 38.52 39.90 -19.86
N ILE A 649 39.45 40.85 -19.80
CA ILE A 649 39.13 42.26 -19.61
C ILE A 649 39.80 43.11 -20.68
N ARG A 650 39.19 44.27 -20.96
CA ARG A 650 39.74 45.32 -21.81
C ARG A 650 39.70 46.65 -21.08
N ALA A 651 40.82 47.37 -21.13
CA ALA A 651 40.91 48.75 -20.64
C ALA A 651 40.28 49.73 -21.65
N LYS A 652 39.54 50.73 -21.17
CA LYS A 652 38.90 51.76 -22.03
C LYS A 652 39.72 53.04 -22.22
N ASN A 653 40.82 53.19 -21.47
CA ASN A 653 41.98 54.09 -21.61
C ASN A 653 42.52 54.42 -20.20
N THR A 654 43.84 54.26 -20.03
CA THR A 654 44.65 54.60 -18.85
C THR A 654 44.15 54.08 -17.49
N LEU A 655 44.71 52.95 -17.04
CA LEU A 655 44.42 52.36 -15.73
C LEU A 655 45.43 52.85 -14.69
N LEU A 656 44.94 53.42 -13.58
CA LEU A 656 45.75 53.64 -12.38
C LEU A 656 45.79 52.34 -11.57
N SER A 657 46.98 51.90 -11.19
CA SER A 657 47.22 50.76 -10.31
C SER A 657 46.47 50.95 -8.97
N GLN A 658 45.63 49.99 -8.60
CA GLN A 658 45.00 49.90 -7.28
C GLN A 658 45.11 48.47 -6.75
N THR A 659 45.59 48.31 -5.52
CA THR A 659 45.70 47.02 -4.83
C THR A 659 44.53 46.84 -3.85
N GLY A 660 43.99 45.61 -3.75
CA GLY A 660 43.01 45.23 -2.73
C GLY A 660 41.56 45.71 -2.93
N THR A 661 41.21 46.27 -4.09
CA THR A 661 39.85 46.77 -4.35
C THR A 661 38.99 45.75 -5.11
N ARG A 662 37.74 45.52 -4.66
CA ARG A 662 36.78 44.66 -5.35
C ARG A 662 36.39 45.28 -6.69
N ALA A 663 36.67 44.59 -7.80
CA ALA A 663 36.44 45.13 -9.13
C ALA A 663 35.00 44.92 -9.66
N GLY A 664 34.36 43.79 -9.32
CA GLY A 664 32.97 43.51 -9.70
C GLY A 664 32.39 42.28 -9.00
N ILE A 665 31.08 42.10 -9.13
CA ILE A 665 30.34 40.93 -8.64
C ILE A 665 29.54 40.32 -9.78
N PHE A 666 29.59 39.00 -9.89
CA PHE A 666 28.89 38.22 -10.90
C PHE A 666 27.98 37.19 -10.20
N LYS A 667 26.75 37.04 -10.71
CA LYS A 667 25.77 36.08 -10.21
C LYS A 667 25.52 35.02 -11.27
N TYR A 668 25.67 33.76 -10.90
CA TYR A 668 25.24 32.62 -11.71
C TYR A 668 23.73 32.40 -11.54
N THR A 669 23.02 32.14 -12.63
CA THR A 669 21.59 31.79 -12.60
C THR A 669 21.34 30.66 -13.59
N LEU A 670 20.67 29.60 -13.12
CA LEU A 670 20.16 28.57 -13.99
C LEU A 670 18.80 29.03 -14.55
N ALA A 671 18.73 29.19 -15.86
CA ALA A 671 17.51 29.47 -16.60
C ALA A 671 17.05 28.21 -17.35
N HIS A 672 15.74 28.12 -17.63
CA HIS A 672 15.16 27.01 -18.37
C HIS A 672 14.23 27.50 -19.47
N GLY A 673 14.14 26.78 -20.58
CA GLY A 673 13.42 27.23 -21.77
C GLY A 673 14.35 27.92 -22.78
N PRO A 674 13.82 28.46 -23.89
CA PRO A 674 14.62 29.13 -24.92
C PRO A 674 15.51 30.23 -24.33
N ALA A 675 16.75 30.32 -24.84
CA ALA A 675 17.77 31.30 -24.43
C ALA A 675 17.39 32.75 -24.77
#